data_AF-A0A2T5CE78-F1
#
_entry.id   AF-A0A2T5CE78-F1
#
_cell.length_a   1.000
_cell.length_b   1.000
_cell.length_c   1.000
_cell.angle_alpha   90.00
_cell.angle_beta   90.00
_cell.angle_gamma   90.00
#
_symmetry.space_group_name_H-M   'P 1'
#
loop_
_entity.id
_entity.type
_entity.pdbx_description
1 polymer ?
#
loop_
_entity_poly.entity_id
_entity_poly.type
_entity_poly.pdbx_seq_one_letter_code
_entity_poly.pdbx_strand_id
1 'polypeptide(L)'
;MMKKNLGIMTLFTKKISRMFFLRKKNESDGGVILGLIFGFVVFGGLIAAVYTMTSSSMMQTVSTNNSLNAYYMAESGFRIASGYYLNTGDVSNSGMIDDDKAEILESYLNGMTFTIGDKGSVTLDVYPYWLMSTGGNSAKFPGKVPPGFTLPAAGKLLCVGGEFDDRVYIDYTGGSFSGGVFTYTSSVSCDDRFSMYVTLNPLSSQSFSHGESLTMALNTFPPEAVMRHNGMIQVGEDESNLFTYERAVEGNSITLEGIRRISDPKNEDGWTETVDTSHNIIFKRALILESRGQSGAEERMLRFFTPIQDSKPIPGSIEFVPETTEQLEEMFEGDGMSLYSVRSLLSAGGGSDLYAIIERISDVTSGSSSGQNDFKHATFWFKDRHLVDHYWRLGGGRLSYDVQAKPSTGNRLLNGALGLSFRAYHTNPESNFPDHYYGVSFMRYSMDTLYFQHGNLDIEPGDTIEAWTCANPSSGANNTTCNIWGVKRGSAIVQGMPYLTSGSFSSGNARGSIRLTNITHHTGSSAFWGHSSTPAWLRTPDGDFIARALNRSDAFVPAVDNDWIPDKIKPKPTDFASGHPFHDDRYSIGDLLIVLWERRGNIWQWLAFKDISYDVYTRGMQDWNQSGAPPYGSCTSNCQGYDGPIVNDKASLLLKVREKRTVIGGTPEKYNEVNVFYGDASSRWVTRTPNNIPYDVMGNRQRYLPKSYSGSPYPFWPPERMAFWTMATDYLSHIQRVPGAPNDGPHPYQWDSEKPGVSQLVFDILNDGSVQTSSISSFDPALSPTYRQHEVGMHGFGDIWNTSGDYRVVGFADFALKFVFEDAKLYGGFLEAFVQ
;
A
#
# COMPACT_ATOMS: atom_id res chain seq x y z
N MET A 1 44.73 -5.78 40.29
CA MET A 1 44.43 -5.03 41.54
C MET A 1 43.63 -5.83 42.58
N MET A 2 42.73 -6.74 42.20
CA MET A 2 41.91 -7.55 43.13
C MET A 2 42.67 -8.51 44.08
N LYS A 3 43.83 -9.06 43.70
CA LYS A 3 44.58 -10.00 44.58
C LYS A 3 45.23 -9.34 45.81
N LYS A 4 45.50 -8.03 45.79
CA LYS A 4 46.06 -7.30 46.95
C LYS A 4 45.02 -6.97 48.01
N ASN A 5 43.76 -6.80 47.62
CA ASN A 5 42.67 -6.43 48.54
C ASN A 5 42.15 -7.61 49.36
N LEU A 6 42.23 -8.84 48.83
CA LEU A 6 41.80 -10.05 49.57
C LEU A 6 42.69 -10.34 50.79
N GLY A 7 44.02 -10.16 50.66
CA GLY A 7 44.97 -10.41 51.74
C GLY A 7 44.86 -9.43 52.92
N ILE A 8 44.45 -8.19 52.66
CA ILE A 8 44.24 -7.17 53.71
C ILE A 8 42.97 -7.51 54.52
N MET A 9 41.91 -8.01 53.88
CA MET A 9 40.68 -8.41 54.57
C MET A 9 40.87 -9.63 55.48
N THR A 10 41.69 -10.61 55.08
CA THR A 10 41.97 -11.81 55.91
C THR A 10 42.84 -11.47 57.13
N LEU A 11 43.75 -10.50 56.99
CA LEU A 11 44.56 -9.98 58.10
C LEU A 11 43.72 -9.14 59.09
N PHE A 12 42.76 -8.37 58.58
CA PHE A 12 41.83 -7.59 59.42
C PHE A 12 40.90 -8.48 60.24
N THR A 13 40.32 -9.53 59.64
CA THR A 13 39.42 -10.47 60.33
C THR A 13 40.13 -11.30 61.41
N LYS A 14 41.37 -11.74 61.17
CA LYS A 14 42.17 -12.46 62.20
C LYS A 14 42.56 -11.57 63.38
N LYS A 15 42.79 -10.27 63.18
CA LYS A 15 43.15 -9.34 64.26
C LYS A 15 41.93 -8.94 65.11
N ILE A 16 40.75 -8.82 64.49
CA ILE A 16 39.49 -8.48 65.17
C ILE A 16 38.97 -9.64 66.03
N SER A 17 39.08 -10.89 65.54
CA SER A 17 38.68 -12.06 66.33
C SER A 17 39.50 -12.24 67.62
N ARG A 18 40.79 -11.84 67.61
CA ARG A 18 41.63 -11.80 68.83
C ARG A 18 41.28 -10.66 69.78
N MET A 19 40.68 -9.57 69.29
CA MET A 19 40.29 -8.43 70.12
C MET A 19 38.98 -8.69 70.88
N PHE A 20 38.10 -9.55 70.34
CA PHE A 20 36.81 -9.87 70.96
C PHE A 20 36.89 -10.87 72.13
N PHE A 21 37.98 -11.65 72.25
CA PHE A 21 38.09 -12.71 73.27
C PHE A 21 38.86 -12.33 74.54
N LEU A 22 39.32 -11.09 74.67
CA LEU A 22 40.05 -10.63 75.86
C LEU A 22 39.55 -9.26 76.34
N ARG A 23 38.35 -9.20 76.94
CA ARG A 23 38.08 -8.21 77.99
C ARG A 23 37.04 -8.70 79.00
N LYS A 24 37.53 -8.87 80.23
CA LYS A 24 36.85 -9.31 81.46
C LYS A 24 36.19 -8.10 82.14
N LYS A 25 34.94 -8.29 82.61
CA LYS A 25 34.16 -7.53 83.61
C LYS A 25 34.61 -6.09 83.93
N ASN A 26 33.87 -5.11 83.40
CA ASN A 26 33.15 -4.04 84.12
C ASN A 26 32.85 -2.88 83.14
N GLU A 27 31.66 -2.28 83.30
CA GLU A 27 31.04 -1.18 82.53
C GLU A 27 30.32 -1.59 81.24
N SER A 28 29.02 -1.85 81.40
CA SER A 28 28.07 -2.38 80.40
C SER A 28 27.52 -1.38 79.39
N ASP A 29 27.86 -0.09 79.49
CA ASP A 29 27.09 0.92 78.73
C ASP A 29 27.85 1.50 77.52
N GLY A 30 29.19 1.38 77.47
CA GLY A 30 30.00 1.86 76.33
C GLY A 30 30.20 0.85 75.20
N GLY A 31 30.12 -0.45 75.49
CA GLY A 31 30.34 -1.52 74.50
C GLY A 31 29.22 -1.66 73.48
N VAL A 32 27.99 -1.32 73.89
CA VAL A 32 26.80 -1.36 73.02
C VAL A 32 26.92 -0.30 71.92
N ILE A 33 27.30 0.95 72.28
CA ILE A 33 27.45 2.04 71.31
C ILE A 33 28.58 1.77 70.33
N LEU A 34 29.73 1.26 70.79
CA LEU A 34 30.84 0.88 69.92
C LEU A 34 30.47 -0.28 68.97
N GLY A 35 29.72 -1.28 69.45
CA GLY A 35 29.19 -2.34 68.62
C GLY A 35 28.21 -1.84 67.56
N LEU A 36 27.41 -0.83 67.91
CA LEU A 36 26.41 -0.23 67.02
C LEU A 36 27.06 0.66 65.94
N ILE A 37 28.07 1.46 66.31
CA ILE A 37 28.89 2.23 65.35
C ILE A 37 29.62 1.28 64.39
N PHE A 38 30.24 0.22 64.92
CA PHE A 38 30.92 -0.77 64.09
C PHE A 38 29.93 -1.50 63.17
N GLY A 39 28.75 -1.83 63.68
CA GLY A 39 27.63 -2.37 62.90
C GLY A 39 27.27 -1.46 61.72
N PHE A 40 27.07 -0.17 61.95
CA PHE A 40 26.76 0.80 60.89
C PHE A 40 27.89 0.96 59.86
N VAL A 41 29.16 0.93 60.27
CA VAL A 41 30.29 1.02 59.33
C VAL A 41 30.36 -0.22 58.44
N VAL A 42 30.16 -1.42 59.01
CA VAL A 42 30.13 -2.66 58.24
C VAL A 42 28.92 -2.71 57.31
N PHE A 43 27.74 -2.30 57.79
CA PHE A 43 26.52 -2.23 56.98
C PHE A 43 26.64 -1.20 55.85
N GLY A 44 27.21 -0.03 56.12
CA GLY A 44 27.50 0.99 55.11
C GLY A 44 28.48 0.51 54.04
N GLY A 45 29.51 -0.24 54.43
CA GLY A 45 30.44 -0.88 53.50
C GLY A 45 29.76 -1.95 52.62
N LEU A 46 28.85 -2.75 53.19
CA LEU A 46 28.05 -3.73 52.45
C LEU A 46 27.09 -3.06 51.46
N ILE A 47 26.38 -2.00 51.88
CA ILE A 47 25.47 -1.25 51.00
C ILE A 47 26.26 -0.62 49.83
N ALA A 48 27.44 -0.04 50.08
CA ALA A 48 28.29 0.51 49.02
C ALA A 48 28.80 -0.56 48.05
N ALA A 49 29.15 -1.75 48.55
CA ALA A 49 29.55 -2.89 47.72
C ALA A 49 28.37 -3.40 46.87
N VAL A 50 27.16 -3.53 47.44
CA VAL A 50 25.96 -3.91 46.70
C VAL A 50 25.63 -2.85 45.65
N TYR A 51 25.67 -1.57 45.99
CA TYR A 51 25.41 -0.48 45.04
C TYR A 51 26.40 -0.47 43.86
N THR A 52 27.69 -0.68 44.11
CA THR A 52 28.70 -0.76 43.04
C THR A 52 28.53 -2.03 42.17
N MET A 53 28.13 -3.16 42.75
CA MET A 53 27.80 -4.37 41.99
C MET A 53 26.52 -4.20 41.16
N THR A 54 25.48 -3.56 41.69
CA THR A 54 24.24 -3.28 40.96
C THR A 54 24.47 -2.25 39.85
N SER A 55 25.22 -1.17 40.10
CA SER A 55 25.55 -0.14 39.11
C SER A 55 26.40 -0.70 37.96
N SER A 56 27.39 -1.53 38.25
CA SER A 56 28.20 -2.21 37.21
C SER A 56 27.38 -3.20 36.38
N SER A 57 26.45 -3.95 37.00
CA SER A 57 25.53 -4.84 36.27
C SER A 57 24.56 -4.08 35.37
N MET A 58 24.07 -2.91 35.79
CA MET A 58 23.22 -2.04 34.97
C MET A 58 24.01 -1.42 33.81
N MET A 59 25.25 -0.96 34.05
CA MET A 59 26.13 -0.45 32.99
C MET A 59 26.47 -1.51 31.95
N GLN A 60 26.70 -2.75 32.35
CA GLN A 60 26.93 -3.87 31.43
C GLN A 60 25.69 -4.14 30.55
N THR A 61 24.49 -4.02 31.11
CA THR A 61 23.24 -4.17 30.35
C THR A 61 23.06 -3.03 29.34
N VAL A 62 23.36 -1.79 29.74
CA VAL A 62 23.32 -0.62 28.84
C VAL A 62 24.36 -0.73 27.72
N SER A 63 25.60 -1.13 28.02
CA SER A 63 26.64 -1.36 27.01
C SER A 63 26.28 -2.51 26.06
N THR A 64 25.69 -3.60 26.56
CA THR A 64 25.21 -4.71 25.71
C THR A 64 24.09 -4.27 24.78
N ASN A 65 23.11 -3.51 25.29
CA ASN A 65 22.02 -2.97 24.47
C ASN A 65 22.54 -1.96 23.44
N ASN A 66 23.46 -1.07 23.81
CA ASN A 66 24.08 -0.12 22.88
C ASN A 66 24.92 -0.84 21.81
N SER A 67 25.61 -1.93 22.17
CA SER A 67 26.33 -2.78 21.21
C SER A 67 25.38 -3.45 20.21
N LEU A 68 24.23 -3.96 20.66
CA LEU A 68 23.21 -4.53 19.76
C LEU A 68 22.60 -3.46 18.86
N ASN A 69 22.30 -2.28 19.42
CA ASN A 69 21.81 -1.15 18.63
C ASN A 69 22.84 -0.71 17.59
N ALA A 70 24.12 -0.60 17.95
CA ALA A 70 25.20 -0.30 17.02
C ALA A 70 25.31 -1.34 15.89
N TYR A 71 25.11 -2.63 16.20
CA TYR A 71 25.03 -3.70 15.20
C TYR A 71 23.84 -3.50 14.24
N TYR A 72 22.64 -3.27 14.76
CA TYR A 72 21.45 -3.01 13.92
C TYR A 72 21.58 -1.72 13.10
N MET A 73 22.26 -0.70 13.63
CA MET A 73 22.59 0.52 12.88
C MET A 73 23.55 0.21 11.72
N ALA A 74 24.57 -0.62 11.94
CA ALA A 74 25.47 -1.07 10.87
C ALA A 74 24.72 -1.90 9.81
N GLU A 75 23.77 -2.76 10.20
CA GLU A 75 22.93 -3.50 9.25
C GLU A 75 22.04 -2.56 8.42
N SER A 76 21.50 -1.52 9.04
CA SER A 76 20.68 -0.52 8.36
C SER A 76 21.44 0.23 7.26
N GLY A 77 22.76 0.36 7.37
CA GLY A 77 23.60 1.01 6.38
C GLY A 77 23.57 0.33 5.02
N PHE A 78 23.48 -1.00 4.97
CA PHE A 78 23.27 -1.73 3.71
C PHE A 78 21.93 -1.39 3.06
N ARG A 79 20.87 -1.25 3.87
CA ARG A 79 19.52 -0.87 3.40
C ARG A 79 19.50 0.57 2.89
N ILE A 80 20.24 1.46 3.54
CA ILE A 80 20.41 2.86 3.09
C ILE A 80 21.15 2.89 1.76
N ALA A 81 22.32 2.27 1.66
CA ALA A 81 23.13 2.24 0.44
C ALA A 81 22.35 1.66 -0.75
N SER A 82 21.76 0.47 -0.56
CA SER A 82 20.93 -0.17 -1.58
C SER A 82 19.72 0.67 -1.96
N GLY A 83 19.09 1.37 -1.00
CA GLY A 83 17.99 2.27 -1.26
C GLY A 83 18.37 3.49 -2.11
N TYR A 84 19.47 4.18 -1.78
CA TYR A 84 19.97 5.30 -2.57
C TYR A 84 20.36 4.85 -3.98
N TYR A 85 21.13 3.78 -4.09
CA TYR A 85 21.56 3.23 -5.38
C TYR A 85 20.37 2.82 -6.27
N LEU A 86 19.39 2.12 -5.70
CA LEU A 86 18.21 1.66 -6.44
C LEU A 86 17.32 2.82 -6.92
N ASN A 87 17.18 3.87 -6.11
CA ASN A 87 16.32 5.01 -6.42
C ASN A 87 16.99 6.07 -7.31
N THR A 88 18.22 5.82 -7.75
CA THR A 88 18.92 6.73 -8.67
C THR A 88 18.46 6.43 -10.10
N GLY A 89 17.75 7.37 -10.71
CA GLY A 89 17.42 7.36 -12.14
C GLY A 89 18.51 8.03 -12.98
N ASP A 90 18.25 8.17 -14.29
CA ASP A 90 19.10 8.96 -15.21
C ASP A 90 18.83 10.46 -14.99
N VAL A 91 19.49 11.03 -13.97
CA VAL A 91 19.35 12.44 -13.57
C VAL A 91 20.16 13.33 -14.51
N SER A 92 21.26 12.81 -15.03
CA SER A 92 22.12 13.50 -16.00
C SER A 92 21.50 13.58 -17.40
N ASN A 93 20.45 12.78 -17.66
CA ASN A 93 19.78 12.61 -18.95
C ASN A 93 20.79 12.25 -20.06
N SER A 94 21.78 11.44 -19.68
CA SER A 94 22.88 10.97 -20.52
C SER A 94 22.48 9.73 -21.32
N GLY A 95 21.31 9.16 -21.04
CA GLY A 95 20.87 7.87 -21.56
C GLY A 95 21.48 6.70 -20.80
N MET A 96 22.25 6.95 -19.73
CA MET A 96 22.93 5.94 -18.93
C MET A 96 22.52 6.13 -17.47
N ILE A 97 21.83 5.15 -16.87
CA ILE A 97 21.49 5.24 -15.43
C ILE A 97 22.72 4.92 -14.56
N ASP A 98 23.70 4.22 -15.13
CA ASP A 98 24.81 3.65 -14.40
C ASP A 98 25.91 4.65 -14.04
N ASP A 99 26.07 5.74 -14.79
CA ASP A 99 27.00 6.80 -14.42
C ASP A 99 26.45 7.62 -13.24
N ASP A 100 25.16 7.94 -13.24
CA ASP A 100 24.49 8.59 -12.11
C ASP A 100 24.53 7.71 -10.85
N LYS A 101 24.29 6.40 -11.00
CA LYS A 101 24.44 5.43 -9.89
C LYS A 101 25.87 5.36 -9.37
N ALA A 102 26.86 5.41 -10.25
CA ALA A 102 28.27 5.47 -9.86
C ALA A 102 28.60 6.77 -9.12
N GLU A 103 28.05 7.91 -9.56
CA GLU A 103 28.20 9.20 -8.88
C GLU A 103 27.58 9.19 -7.48
N ILE A 104 26.42 8.55 -7.29
CA ILE A 104 25.81 8.40 -5.96
C ILE A 104 26.71 7.59 -5.02
N LEU A 105 27.34 6.53 -5.49
CA LEU A 105 28.31 5.77 -4.68
C LEU A 105 29.51 6.62 -4.28
N GLU A 106 30.08 7.38 -5.21
CA GLU A 106 31.29 8.19 -5.00
C GLU A 106 31.03 9.43 -4.13
N SER A 107 29.98 10.19 -4.44
CA SER A 107 29.76 11.55 -3.91
C SER A 107 28.77 11.60 -2.75
N TYR A 108 27.84 10.64 -2.64
CA TYR A 108 26.72 10.70 -1.70
C TYR A 108 26.68 9.57 -0.67
N LEU A 109 27.41 8.48 -0.89
CA LEU A 109 27.48 7.35 0.03
C LEU A 109 28.86 7.17 0.65
N ASN A 110 29.92 7.22 -0.15
CA ASN A 110 31.27 6.99 0.34
C ASN A 110 31.72 8.07 1.34
N GLY A 111 32.10 7.64 2.56
CA GLY A 111 32.51 8.51 3.67
C GLY A 111 31.35 9.25 4.36
N MET A 112 30.11 9.07 3.91
CA MET A 112 28.96 9.80 4.43
C MET A 112 28.42 9.19 5.73
N THR A 113 27.94 10.05 6.62
CA THR A 113 27.37 9.65 7.91
C THR A 113 25.90 10.08 8.00
N PHE A 114 25.02 9.10 8.21
CA PHE A 114 23.58 9.27 8.38
C PHE A 114 23.25 9.22 9.86
N THR A 115 22.48 10.19 10.35
CA THR A 115 22.10 10.27 11.77
C THR A 115 20.61 9.97 11.94
N ILE A 116 20.26 9.07 12.85
CA ILE A 116 18.88 8.70 13.16
C ILE A 116 18.50 9.34 14.50
N GLY A 117 18.12 10.62 14.46
CA GLY A 117 17.72 11.38 15.64
C GLY A 117 18.72 11.27 16.79
N ASP A 118 18.22 10.96 17.99
CA ASP A 118 18.99 10.72 19.22
C ASP A 118 19.45 9.27 19.41
N LYS A 119 19.20 8.38 18.43
CA LYS A 119 19.38 6.93 18.58
C LYS A 119 20.75 6.41 18.14
N GLY A 120 21.41 7.13 17.23
CA GLY A 120 22.72 6.74 16.70
C GLY A 120 22.99 7.27 15.31
N SER A 121 24.11 6.84 14.74
CA SER A 121 24.53 7.18 13.38
C SER A 121 25.08 5.96 12.66
N VAL A 122 25.14 6.04 11.33
CA VAL A 122 25.76 5.05 10.47
C VAL A 122 26.64 5.73 9.44
N THR A 123 27.91 5.33 9.36
CA THR A 123 28.88 5.81 8.36
C THR A 123 29.13 4.71 7.34
N LEU A 124 29.17 5.07 6.06
CA LEU A 124 29.38 4.14 4.96
C LEU A 124 30.71 4.38 4.27
N ASP A 125 31.44 3.32 3.94
CA ASP A 125 32.56 3.34 3.00
C ASP A 125 32.29 2.36 1.86
N VAL A 126 32.51 2.81 0.63
CA VAL A 126 32.20 2.04 -0.59
C VAL A 126 33.48 1.68 -1.33
N TYR A 127 33.68 0.40 -1.62
CA TYR A 127 34.83 -0.14 -2.35
C TYR A 127 34.34 -0.93 -3.58
N PRO A 128 34.18 -0.28 -4.75
CA PRO A 128 33.71 -0.90 -5.98
C PRO A 128 34.77 -1.81 -6.63
N TYR A 129 34.36 -2.93 -7.21
CA TYR A 129 35.20 -3.82 -8.03
C TYR A 129 34.93 -3.66 -9.53
N TRP A 130 34.67 -2.42 -9.96
CA TRP A 130 34.66 -2.03 -11.37
C TRP A 130 35.18 -0.60 -11.50
N LEU A 131 35.55 -0.23 -12.71
CA LEU A 131 36.10 1.08 -13.04
C LEU A 131 35.09 1.88 -13.85
N MET A 132 35.20 3.19 -13.81
CA MET A 132 34.50 4.13 -14.68
C MET A 132 35.54 4.88 -15.50
N SER A 133 35.39 4.89 -16.82
CA SER A 133 36.27 5.67 -17.70
C SER A 133 36.14 7.16 -17.40
N THR A 134 37.26 7.87 -17.45
CA THR A 134 37.32 9.34 -17.38
C THR A 134 37.51 9.97 -18.77
N GLY A 135 37.32 9.16 -19.82
CA GLY A 135 37.59 9.47 -21.21
C GLY A 135 39.00 9.06 -21.67
N GLY A 136 39.10 8.49 -22.86
CA GLY A 136 40.38 8.14 -23.47
C GLY A 136 40.98 6.85 -22.89
N ASN A 137 42.19 6.95 -22.33
CA ASN A 137 42.93 5.83 -21.76
C ASN A 137 43.12 5.97 -20.24
N SER A 138 42.11 6.48 -19.54
CA SER A 138 42.11 6.61 -18.09
C SER A 138 40.76 6.26 -17.47
N ALA A 139 40.81 5.67 -16.27
CA ALA A 139 39.65 5.20 -15.53
C ALA A 139 39.84 5.38 -14.01
N LYS A 140 38.76 5.40 -13.25
CA LYS A 140 38.78 5.52 -11.78
C LYS A 140 37.75 4.61 -11.13
N PHE A 141 37.87 4.39 -9.82
CA PHE A 141 36.82 3.72 -9.06
C PHE A 141 35.70 4.70 -8.68
N PRO A 142 34.41 4.30 -8.77
CA PRO A 142 33.30 5.12 -8.28
C PRO A 142 33.14 5.00 -6.76
N GLY A 143 34.20 5.37 -6.03
CA GLY A 143 34.33 5.18 -4.59
C GLY A 143 35.80 5.06 -4.17
N LYS A 144 36.08 4.32 -3.10
CA LYS A 144 37.46 4.03 -2.67
C LYS A 144 38.05 2.89 -3.48
N VAL A 145 39.36 2.96 -3.71
CA VAL A 145 40.12 1.83 -4.27
C VAL A 145 40.00 0.64 -3.32
N PRO A 146 39.59 -0.56 -3.79
CA PRO A 146 39.49 -1.72 -2.93
C PRO A 146 40.82 -2.04 -2.24
N PRO A 147 40.80 -2.48 -0.96
CA PRO A 147 42.02 -2.74 -0.22
C PRO A 147 42.90 -3.79 -0.90
N GLY A 148 44.16 -3.45 -1.17
CA GLY A 148 45.11 -4.35 -1.82
C GLY A 148 44.96 -4.47 -3.35
N PHE A 149 43.99 -3.78 -3.95
CA PHE A 149 43.78 -3.80 -5.39
C PHE A 149 44.89 -3.05 -6.12
N THR A 150 45.52 -3.71 -7.11
CA THR A 150 46.46 -3.08 -8.05
C THR A 150 46.20 -3.62 -9.45
N LEU A 151 46.27 -2.75 -10.47
CA LEU A 151 46.21 -3.20 -11.86
C LEU A 151 47.62 -3.51 -12.37
N PRO A 152 47.78 -4.61 -13.13
CA PRO A 152 49.05 -4.92 -13.76
C PRO A 152 49.43 -3.91 -14.84
N ALA A 153 50.69 -3.96 -15.28
CA ALA A 153 51.19 -3.10 -16.36
C ALA A 153 50.59 -3.45 -17.73
N ALA A 154 50.00 -4.64 -17.90
CA ALA A 154 49.29 -5.04 -19.11
C ALA A 154 48.08 -5.91 -18.73
N GLY A 155 47.06 -5.94 -19.56
CA GLY A 155 45.86 -6.74 -19.28
C GLY A 155 44.74 -6.46 -20.27
N LYS A 156 43.56 -6.99 -19.97
CA LYS A 156 42.36 -6.85 -20.80
C LYS A 156 41.19 -6.32 -19.99
N LEU A 157 40.54 -5.29 -20.51
CA LEU A 157 39.32 -4.69 -19.95
C LEU A 157 38.19 -4.78 -20.96
N LEU A 158 36.96 -4.77 -20.48
CA LEU A 158 35.77 -4.55 -21.29
C LEU A 158 35.18 -3.18 -20.92
N CYS A 159 35.09 -2.28 -21.88
CA CYS A 159 34.37 -1.02 -21.78
C CYS A 159 32.91 -1.24 -22.25
N VAL A 160 31.96 -0.76 -21.46
CA VAL A 160 30.51 -0.91 -21.68
C VAL A 160 29.82 0.42 -21.39
N GLY A 161 29.07 0.94 -22.35
CA GLY A 161 28.23 2.14 -22.18
C GLY A 161 27.50 2.50 -23.48
N GLY A 162 26.71 3.57 -23.46
CA GLY A 162 25.89 3.99 -24.60
C GLY A 162 24.43 3.56 -24.50
N GLU A 163 23.56 4.24 -25.26
CA GLU A 163 22.12 3.92 -25.40
C GLU A 163 21.89 2.50 -25.99
N PHE A 164 22.91 1.94 -26.64
CA PHE A 164 22.85 0.63 -27.32
C PHE A 164 23.76 -0.44 -26.71
N ASP A 165 24.27 -0.24 -25.49
CA ASP A 165 25.20 -1.19 -24.84
C ASP A 165 26.45 -1.46 -25.70
N ASP A 166 27.15 -0.39 -26.12
CA ASP A 166 28.36 -0.49 -26.92
C ASP A 166 29.47 -1.18 -26.11
N ARG A 167 29.94 -2.32 -26.62
CA ARG A 167 30.95 -3.18 -25.99
C ARG A 167 32.26 -3.11 -26.73
N VAL A 168 33.31 -2.75 -26.00
CA VAL A 168 34.64 -2.61 -26.57
C VAL A 168 35.67 -3.29 -25.67
N TYR A 169 36.33 -4.34 -26.18
CA TYR A 169 37.45 -4.95 -25.50
C TYR A 169 38.73 -4.12 -25.70
N ILE A 170 39.45 -3.90 -24.61
CA ILE A 170 40.65 -3.05 -24.54
C ILE A 170 41.79 -3.90 -24.01
N ASP A 171 42.69 -4.31 -24.91
CA ASP A 171 43.99 -4.85 -24.55
C ASP A 171 44.96 -3.69 -24.29
N TYR A 172 45.45 -3.57 -23.06
CA TYR A 172 46.27 -2.44 -22.65
C TYR A 172 47.68 -2.83 -22.23
N THR A 173 48.58 -1.86 -22.31
CA THR A 173 49.97 -1.93 -21.81
C THR A 173 50.33 -0.64 -21.07
N GLY A 174 51.46 -0.62 -20.35
CA GLY A 174 51.91 0.55 -19.59
C GLY A 174 50.93 1.03 -18.51
N GLY A 175 50.14 0.11 -17.94
CA GLY A 175 49.18 0.42 -16.88
C GLY A 175 49.85 0.95 -15.62
N SER A 176 49.33 2.06 -15.08
CA SER A 176 49.78 2.64 -13.82
C SER A 176 48.65 3.27 -13.04
N PHE A 177 48.71 3.20 -11.71
CA PHE A 177 47.72 3.79 -10.82
C PHE A 177 48.35 4.94 -10.02
N SER A 178 47.78 6.14 -10.15
CA SER A 178 48.26 7.33 -9.44
C SER A 178 47.09 8.22 -9.02
N GLY A 179 47.04 8.61 -7.75
CA GLY A 179 46.02 9.53 -7.24
C GLY A 179 44.57 9.04 -7.37
N GLY A 180 44.32 7.72 -7.38
CA GLY A 180 42.97 7.16 -7.56
C GLY A 180 42.56 6.94 -9.02
N VAL A 181 43.42 7.31 -9.97
CA VAL A 181 43.19 7.17 -11.41
C VAL A 181 44.14 6.14 -11.99
N PHE A 182 43.57 5.18 -12.71
CA PHE A 182 44.28 4.24 -13.55
C PHE A 182 44.49 4.84 -14.94
N THR A 183 45.72 4.83 -15.43
CA THR A 183 46.08 5.25 -16.78
C THR A 183 46.76 4.11 -17.51
N TYR A 184 46.45 3.94 -18.80
CA TYR A 184 47.00 2.86 -19.61
C TYR A 184 47.30 3.32 -21.05
N THR A 185 47.94 2.46 -21.84
CA THR A 185 48.19 2.67 -23.26
C THR A 185 47.44 1.62 -24.06
N SER A 186 46.57 2.07 -24.96
CA SER A 186 45.81 1.24 -25.90
C SER A 186 45.58 2.01 -27.20
N SER A 187 45.42 1.29 -28.31
CA SER A 187 44.94 1.86 -29.59
C SER A 187 43.43 2.08 -29.62
N VAL A 188 42.72 1.55 -28.62
CA VAL A 188 41.27 1.63 -28.45
C VAL A 188 40.97 2.39 -27.16
N SER A 189 40.19 3.46 -27.27
CA SER A 189 39.75 4.29 -26.13
C SER A 189 38.36 3.88 -25.63
N CYS A 190 38.08 4.22 -24.37
CA CYS A 190 36.76 4.10 -23.77
C CYS A 190 36.19 5.51 -23.55
N ASP A 191 34.94 5.73 -23.94
CA ASP A 191 34.30 7.03 -23.78
C ASP A 191 34.15 7.40 -22.30
N ASP A 192 34.01 8.70 -22.03
CA ASP A 192 33.86 9.18 -20.65
C ASP A 192 32.63 8.58 -19.98
N ARG A 193 32.75 8.26 -18.69
CA ARG A 193 31.70 7.65 -17.84
C ARG A 193 31.22 6.25 -18.23
N PHE A 194 31.87 5.58 -19.18
CA PHE A 194 31.52 4.19 -19.48
C PHE A 194 32.05 3.27 -18.38
N SER A 195 31.28 2.21 -18.08
CA SER A 195 31.69 1.19 -17.13
C SER A 195 32.80 0.33 -17.72
N MET A 196 33.79 -0.01 -16.91
CA MET A 196 34.94 -0.81 -17.32
C MET A 196 35.11 -2.01 -16.38
N TYR A 197 35.15 -3.20 -16.97
CA TYR A 197 35.21 -4.49 -16.28
C TYR A 197 36.52 -5.22 -16.53
N VAL A 198 37.02 -5.91 -15.51
CA VAL A 198 38.16 -6.82 -15.65
C VAL A 198 37.71 -8.06 -16.42
N THR A 199 38.51 -8.46 -17.41
CA THR A 199 38.26 -9.67 -18.20
C THR A 199 39.40 -10.66 -18.02
N LEU A 200 39.09 -11.89 -17.62
CA LEU A 200 40.05 -12.99 -17.53
C LEU A 200 39.65 -14.12 -18.49
N ASN A 201 40.57 -15.03 -18.76
CA ASN A 201 40.32 -16.20 -19.58
C ASN A 201 40.46 -17.49 -18.76
N PRO A 202 39.69 -18.54 -19.06
CA PRO A 202 39.88 -19.86 -18.47
C PRO A 202 41.31 -20.38 -18.66
N LEU A 203 41.83 -21.08 -17.65
CA LEU A 203 43.19 -21.65 -17.72
C LEU A 203 43.29 -22.78 -18.76
N SER A 204 42.22 -23.56 -18.90
CA SER A 204 42.03 -24.62 -19.88
C SER A 204 40.56 -24.73 -20.25
N SER A 205 40.24 -25.54 -21.27
CA SER A 205 38.86 -25.95 -21.49
C SER A 205 38.32 -26.70 -20.28
N GLN A 206 37.16 -26.29 -19.80
CA GLN A 206 36.48 -26.86 -18.65
C GLN A 206 34.97 -26.64 -18.77
N SER A 207 34.21 -27.55 -18.19
CA SER A 207 32.78 -27.40 -18.02
C SER A 207 32.47 -27.21 -16.55
N PHE A 208 31.44 -26.44 -16.24
CA PHE A 208 31.01 -26.23 -14.87
C PHE A 208 29.47 -26.15 -14.80
N SER A 209 28.95 -26.62 -13.67
CA SER A 209 27.54 -26.65 -13.30
C SER A 209 27.32 -26.02 -11.92
N HIS A 210 26.11 -26.13 -11.38
CA HIS A 210 25.75 -25.60 -10.07
C HIS A 210 26.69 -26.06 -8.95
N GLY A 211 27.21 -25.10 -8.20
CA GLY A 211 28.10 -25.35 -7.08
C GLY A 211 29.52 -25.77 -7.48
N GLU A 212 29.79 -26.00 -8.76
CA GLU A 212 31.11 -26.38 -9.25
C GLU A 212 32.05 -25.16 -9.34
N SER A 213 33.27 -25.43 -9.80
CA SER A 213 34.36 -24.45 -9.82
C SER A 213 34.79 -24.08 -11.24
N LEU A 214 35.22 -22.83 -11.41
CA LEU A 214 35.82 -22.32 -12.63
C LEU A 214 37.22 -21.80 -12.34
N THR A 215 38.23 -22.33 -13.02
CA THR A 215 39.63 -21.90 -12.85
C THR A 215 40.09 -21.03 -14.01
N MET A 216 40.58 -19.83 -13.71
CA MET A 216 41.02 -18.85 -14.70
C MET A 216 42.51 -18.55 -14.59
N ALA A 217 43.10 -18.23 -15.73
CA ALA A 217 44.43 -17.65 -15.78
C ALA A 217 44.36 -16.20 -15.31
N LEU A 218 45.26 -15.85 -14.39
CA LEU A 218 45.34 -14.48 -13.86
C LEU A 218 45.81 -13.47 -14.91
N ASN A 219 46.42 -13.90 -16.02
CA ASN A 219 46.82 -13.04 -17.15
C ASN A 219 47.49 -11.72 -16.70
N THR A 220 48.41 -11.84 -15.72
CA THR A 220 49.14 -10.77 -15.01
C THR A 220 48.40 -9.98 -13.93
N PHE A 221 47.07 -10.09 -13.80
CA PHE A 221 46.33 -9.49 -12.69
C PHE A 221 46.70 -10.15 -11.35
N PRO A 222 46.78 -9.38 -10.26
CA PRO A 222 46.86 -9.95 -8.93
C PRO A 222 45.51 -10.58 -8.53
N PRO A 223 45.48 -11.56 -7.62
CA PRO A 223 44.24 -12.15 -7.14
C PRO A 223 43.25 -11.14 -6.54
N GLU A 224 43.75 -10.06 -5.94
CA GLU A 224 42.96 -8.96 -5.38
C GLU A 224 42.21 -8.13 -6.43
N ALA A 225 42.47 -8.35 -7.73
CA ALA A 225 41.75 -7.68 -8.81
C ALA A 225 40.28 -8.11 -8.92
N VAL A 226 39.90 -9.19 -8.23
CA VAL A 226 38.52 -9.66 -8.19
C VAL A 226 38.04 -9.77 -6.74
N MET A 227 36.73 -9.79 -6.55
CA MET A 227 36.16 -9.90 -5.22
C MET A 227 36.39 -11.30 -4.65
N ARG A 228 36.80 -11.40 -3.38
CA ARG A 228 37.06 -12.71 -2.74
C ARG A 228 35.80 -13.50 -2.42
N HIS A 229 34.70 -12.82 -2.14
CA HIS A 229 33.45 -13.42 -1.71
C HIS A 229 32.29 -12.85 -2.51
N ASN A 230 31.36 -13.70 -2.92
CA ASN A 230 30.06 -13.29 -3.45
C ASN A 230 30.14 -12.28 -4.62
N GLY A 231 31.01 -12.54 -5.60
CA GLY A 231 31.12 -11.72 -6.80
C GLY A 231 30.26 -12.24 -7.95
N MET A 232 30.22 -11.47 -9.03
CA MET A 232 29.43 -11.78 -10.23
C MET A 232 30.31 -11.82 -11.48
N ILE A 233 30.04 -12.79 -12.34
CA ILE A 233 30.69 -12.98 -13.64
C ILE A 233 29.66 -13.08 -14.76
N GLN A 234 30.07 -12.70 -15.96
CA GLN A 234 29.38 -12.99 -17.22
C GLN A 234 30.27 -13.88 -18.06
N VAL A 235 29.68 -14.90 -18.69
CA VAL A 235 30.38 -15.81 -19.59
C VAL A 235 29.98 -15.51 -21.04
N GLY A 236 30.97 -15.09 -21.84
CA GLY A 236 30.73 -14.70 -23.23
C GLY A 236 30.04 -13.35 -23.38
N GLU A 237 29.48 -13.10 -24.57
CA GLU A 237 28.90 -11.79 -24.93
C GLU A 237 27.41 -11.67 -24.60
N ASP A 238 26.75 -12.77 -24.25
CA ASP A 238 25.33 -12.79 -23.92
C ASP A 238 25.08 -12.34 -22.47
N GLU A 239 24.31 -11.27 -22.30
CA GLU A 239 23.91 -10.73 -20.99
C GLU A 239 23.03 -11.68 -20.17
N SER A 240 22.46 -12.72 -20.78
CA SER A 240 21.68 -13.73 -20.08
C SER A 240 22.54 -14.76 -19.35
N ASN A 241 23.86 -14.80 -19.62
CA ASN A 241 24.82 -15.74 -19.02
C ASN A 241 25.54 -15.13 -17.81
N LEU A 242 24.75 -14.72 -16.81
CA LEU A 242 25.24 -14.17 -15.55
C LEU A 242 25.29 -15.23 -14.45
N PHE A 243 26.40 -15.25 -13.72
CA PHE A 243 26.65 -16.18 -12.62
C PHE A 243 27.20 -15.45 -11.40
N THR A 244 26.86 -15.91 -10.20
CA THR A 244 27.57 -15.56 -8.96
C THR A 244 28.52 -16.67 -8.56
N TYR A 245 29.52 -16.35 -7.74
CA TYR A 245 30.39 -17.31 -7.08
C TYR A 245 30.47 -17.02 -5.59
N GLU A 246 30.56 -18.06 -4.77
CA GLU A 246 30.61 -17.91 -3.31
C GLU A 246 31.99 -17.43 -2.85
N ARG A 247 33.05 -18.00 -3.42
CA ARG A 247 34.43 -17.73 -3.02
C ARG A 247 35.39 -17.77 -4.20
N ALA A 248 36.35 -16.85 -4.21
CA ALA A 248 37.53 -16.92 -5.07
C ALA A 248 38.76 -17.35 -4.24
N VAL A 249 39.37 -18.47 -4.64
CA VAL A 249 40.54 -19.05 -3.97
C VAL A 249 41.79 -18.78 -4.80
N GLU A 250 42.82 -18.27 -4.13
CA GLU A 250 44.06 -17.80 -4.74
C GLU A 250 45.12 -18.91 -4.82
N GLY A 251 45.80 -19.00 -5.96
CA GLY A 251 46.97 -19.85 -6.21
C GLY A 251 47.83 -19.26 -7.34
N ASN A 252 48.46 -20.12 -8.16
CA ASN A 252 49.08 -19.66 -9.43
C ASN A 252 48.04 -19.28 -10.51
N SER A 253 46.78 -19.57 -10.22
CA SER A 253 45.57 -19.26 -10.95
C SER A 253 44.52 -18.82 -9.94
N ILE A 254 43.36 -18.37 -10.41
CA ILE A 254 42.23 -18.07 -9.55
C ILE A 254 41.12 -19.10 -9.79
N THR A 255 40.63 -19.70 -8.71
CA THR A 255 39.52 -20.67 -8.77
C THR A 255 38.30 -20.06 -8.11
N LEU A 256 37.25 -19.86 -8.89
CA LEU A 256 35.92 -19.50 -8.39
C LEU A 256 35.22 -20.78 -7.94
N GLU A 257 34.68 -20.79 -6.73
CA GLU A 257 33.97 -21.92 -6.14
C GLU A 257 32.50 -21.55 -5.88
N GLY A 258 31.61 -22.55 -5.96
CA GLY A 258 30.21 -22.37 -5.64
C GLY A 258 29.46 -21.54 -6.69
N ILE A 259 29.70 -21.82 -7.98
CA ILE A 259 29.11 -21.03 -9.07
C ILE A 259 27.61 -21.29 -9.17
N ARG A 260 26.82 -20.22 -9.30
CA ARG A 260 25.36 -20.28 -9.43
C ARG A 260 24.89 -19.36 -10.54
N ARG A 261 23.95 -19.81 -11.36
CA ARG A 261 23.37 -19.01 -12.46
C ARG A 261 22.30 -18.06 -11.90
N ILE A 262 22.34 -16.78 -12.31
CA ILE A 262 21.38 -15.75 -11.87
C ILE A 262 20.07 -15.79 -12.69
N SER A 263 20.15 -16.22 -13.94
CA SER A 263 19.08 -16.02 -14.94
C SER A 263 17.90 -17.00 -14.90
N ASP A 264 17.87 -18.01 -14.03
CA ASP A 264 16.70 -18.88 -13.88
C ASP A 264 16.71 -19.63 -12.53
N PRO A 265 16.00 -19.13 -11.48
CA PRO A 265 15.93 -19.79 -10.17
C PRO A 265 15.17 -21.13 -10.19
N LYS A 266 14.70 -21.62 -11.34
CA LYS A 266 13.97 -22.90 -11.45
C LYS A 266 14.72 -24.00 -12.19
N ASN A 267 15.92 -23.71 -12.70
CA ASN A 267 16.82 -24.70 -13.28
C ASN A 267 18.15 -24.76 -12.53
N GLU A 268 18.14 -24.47 -11.22
CA GLU A 268 19.37 -24.38 -10.41
C GLU A 268 20.25 -25.62 -10.54
N ASP A 269 19.70 -26.82 -10.79
CA ASP A 269 20.45 -28.08 -10.81
C ASP A 269 20.72 -28.69 -12.20
N GLY A 270 20.27 -28.07 -13.30
CA GLY A 270 20.20 -28.72 -14.64
C GLY A 270 21.09 -28.14 -15.74
N TRP A 271 21.85 -27.08 -15.47
CA TRP A 271 22.67 -26.39 -16.47
C TRP A 271 24.12 -26.84 -16.42
N THR A 272 24.77 -26.88 -17.59
CA THR A 272 26.21 -27.06 -17.73
C THR A 272 26.68 -26.08 -18.78
N GLU A 273 27.66 -25.25 -18.43
CA GLU A 273 28.35 -24.38 -19.39
C GLU A 273 29.72 -24.96 -19.69
N THR A 274 30.17 -24.81 -20.94
CA THR A 274 31.52 -25.22 -21.35
C THR A 274 32.26 -24.00 -21.87
N VAL A 275 33.43 -23.76 -21.30
CA VAL A 275 34.31 -22.64 -21.67
C VAL A 275 35.69 -23.15 -22.07
N ASP A 276 36.39 -22.39 -22.88
CA ASP A 276 37.77 -22.65 -23.28
C ASP A 276 38.66 -21.41 -23.08
N THR A 277 39.95 -21.53 -23.37
CA THR A 277 40.95 -20.47 -23.18
C THR A 277 40.70 -19.21 -24.02
N SER A 278 39.81 -19.27 -25.02
CA SER A 278 39.42 -18.11 -25.84
C SER A 278 38.21 -17.36 -25.30
N HIS A 279 37.45 -17.96 -24.39
CA HIS A 279 36.28 -17.33 -23.79
C HIS A 279 36.69 -16.19 -22.85
N ASN A 280 36.01 -15.06 -22.98
CA ASN A 280 36.15 -13.93 -22.05
C ASN A 280 35.19 -14.15 -20.87
N ILE A 281 35.75 -14.17 -19.66
CA ILE A 281 35.01 -14.16 -18.40
C ILE A 281 35.08 -12.74 -17.85
N ILE A 282 33.94 -12.07 -17.82
CA ILE A 282 33.84 -10.66 -17.46
C ILE A 282 33.42 -10.58 -15.99
N PHE A 283 34.21 -9.93 -15.15
CA PHE A 283 33.83 -9.66 -13.77
C PHE A 283 32.93 -8.44 -13.72
N LYS A 284 31.65 -8.69 -13.46
CA LYS A 284 30.60 -7.66 -13.45
C LYS A 284 30.62 -6.92 -12.11
N ARG A 285 29.76 -5.90 -11.97
CA ARG A 285 29.74 -5.02 -10.81
C ARG A 285 29.55 -5.79 -9.51
N ALA A 286 30.41 -5.46 -8.56
CA ALA A 286 30.31 -5.89 -7.18
C ALA A 286 30.99 -4.83 -6.31
N LEU A 287 30.55 -4.66 -5.07
CA LEU A 287 31.25 -3.80 -4.11
C LEU A 287 31.39 -4.46 -2.74
N ILE A 288 32.38 -3.98 -1.99
CA ILE A 288 32.41 -4.12 -0.53
C ILE A 288 31.82 -2.83 0.05
N LEU A 289 30.76 -2.97 0.84
CA LEU A 289 30.21 -1.88 1.64
C LEU A 289 30.63 -2.10 3.09
N GLU A 290 31.42 -1.19 3.65
CA GLU A 290 31.66 -1.16 5.09
C GLU A 290 30.64 -0.22 5.72
N SER A 291 29.84 -0.74 6.64
CA SER A 291 28.90 0.06 7.43
C SER A 291 29.32 0.09 8.89
N ARG A 292 29.60 1.29 9.40
CA ARG A 292 29.95 1.54 10.81
C ARG A 292 28.73 2.15 11.51
N GLY A 293 28.06 1.36 12.34
CA GLY A 293 26.95 1.81 13.18
C GLY A 293 27.44 2.22 14.57
N GLN A 294 26.99 3.38 15.03
CA GLN A 294 27.32 3.93 16.35
C GLN A 294 26.04 4.15 17.17
N SER A 295 26.03 3.69 18.42
CA SER A 295 24.95 3.97 19.37
C SER A 295 25.54 4.25 20.77
N GLY A 296 25.39 5.48 21.25
CA GLY A 296 26.08 5.95 22.44
C GLY A 296 27.61 5.91 22.27
N ALA A 297 28.29 5.21 23.17
CA ALA A 297 29.75 5.03 23.12
C ALA A 297 30.20 3.75 22.39
N GLU A 298 29.26 2.92 21.93
CA GLU A 298 29.56 1.65 21.26
C GLU A 298 29.54 1.83 19.74
N GLU A 299 30.45 1.14 19.06
CA GLU A 299 30.56 1.10 17.59
C GLU A 299 30.68 -0.35 17.10
N ARG A 300 30.01 -0.64 15.98
CA ARG A 300 30.11 -1.92 15.26
C ARG A 300 30.31 -1.65 13.78
N MET A 301 31.21 -2.42 13.16
CA MET A 301 31.44 -2.40 11.72
C MET A 301 30.97 -3.75 11.15
N LEU A 302 30.21 -3.69 10.07
CA LEU A 302 29.86 -4.83 9.24
C LEU A 302 30.39 -4.62 7.82
N ARG A 303 30.90 -5.69 7.20
CA ARG A 303 31.33 -5.67 5.80
C ARG A 303 30.37 -6.51 4.96
N PHE A 304 29.77 -5.88 3.96
CA PHE A 304 28.87 -6.53 3.02
C PHE A 304 29.59 -6.73 1.69
N PHE A 305 29.72 -7.97 1.25
CA PHE A 305 30.22 -8.34 -0.07
C PHE A 305 29.00 -8.61 -0.94
N THR A 306 28.73 -7.74 -1.89
CA THR A 306 27.50 -7.79 -2.69
C THR A 306 27.81 -7.63 -4.17
N PRO A 307 27.29 -8.53 -5.02
CA PRO A 307 27.20 -8.25 -6.44
C PRO A 307 26.08 -7.23 -6.69
N ILE A 308 26.19 -6.52 -7.81
CA ILE A 308 25.25 -5.49 -8.24
C ILE A 308 24.89 -5.81 -9.68
N GLN A 309 23.60 -5.89 -10.00
CA GLN A 309 23.19 -6.04 -11.39
C GLN A 309 23.47 -4.76 -12.17
N ASP A 310 23.80 -4.90 -13.46
CA ASP A 310 23.88 -3.75 -14.35
C ASP A 310 22.49 -3.14 -14.54
N SER A 311 22.39 -1.82 -14.69
CA SER A 311 21.10 -1.19 -14.93
C SER A 311 20.68 -1.50 -16.35
N LYS A 312 19.67 -2.34 -16.49
CA LYS A 312 18.86 -2.36 -17.70
C LYS A 312 17.99 -1.11 -17.69
N PRO A 313 17.65 -0.52 -18.85
CA PRO A 313 16.63 0.52 -18.90
C PRO A 313 15.41 -0.02 -18.14
N ILE A 314 15.09 0.58 -17.00
CA ILE A 314 13.82 0.33 -16.33
C ILE A 314 12.79 0.64 -17.42
N PRO A 315 11.90 -0.29 -17.81
CA PRO A 315 10.79 0.11 -18.66
C PRO A 315 10.12 1.22 -17.86
N GLY A 316 10.22 2.46 -18.34
CA GLY A 316 9.64 3.60 -17.64
C GLY A 316 8.18 3.29 -17.36
N SER A 317 7.61 3.86 -16.30
CA SER A 317 6.18 3.63 -16.06
C SER A 317 5.40 3.99 -17.32
N ILE A 318 4.67 3.03 -17.88
CA ILE A 318 3.96 3.24 -19.15
C ILE A 318 2.52 3.58 -18.85
N GLU A 319 2.13 4.73 -19.34
CA GLU A 319 0.82 5.32 -19.12
C GLU A 319 -0.03 5.23 -20.39
N PHE A 320 -1.27 4.81 -20.20
CA PHE A 320 -2.28 4.66 -21.24
C PHE A 320 -3.44 5.59 -20.92
N VAL A 321 -3.61 6.61 -21.75
CA VAL A 321 -4.70 7.58 -21.66
C VAL A 321 -5.36 7.68 -23.04
N PRO A 322 -6.63 7.26 -23.20
CA PRO A 322 -7.32 7.45 -24.45
C PRO A 322 -7.59 8.94 -24.70
N GLU A 323 -7.23 9.42 -25.89
CA GLU A 323 -7.43 10.81 -26.32
C GLU A 323 -8.57 10.96 -27.33
N THR A 324 -9.05 9.86 -27.92
CA THR A 324 -10.20 9.86 -28.84
C THR A 324 -11.25 8.81 -28.45
N THR A 325 -12.46 8.98 -28.99
CA THR A 325 -13.56 8.00 -28.83
C THR A 325 -13.20 6.64 -29.40
N GLU A 326 -12.50 6.62 -30.53
CA GLU A 326 -12.06 5.39 -31.21
C GLU A 326 -11.04 4.64 -30.36
N GLN A 327 -10.06 5.35 -29.79
CA GLN A 327 -9.08 4.75 -28.88
C GLN A 327 -9.76 4.15 -27.65
N LEU A 328 -10.70 4.88 -27.04
CA LEU A 328 -11.43 4.38 -25.87
C LEU A 328 -12.29 3.16 -26.23
N GLU A 329 -12.94 3.14 -27.39
CA GLU A 329 -13.74 2.00 -27.86
C GLU A 329 -12.87 0.78 -28.18
N GLU A 330 -11.69 0.97 -28.76
CA GLU A 330 -10.74 -0.11 -29.05
C GLU A 330 -10.13 -0.71 -27.77
N MET A 331 -9.98 0.08 -26.71
CA MET A 331 -9.36 -0.34 -25.45
C MET A 331 -10.25 -1.24 -24.59
N PHE A 332 -11.56 -1.26 -24.79
CA PHE A 332 -12.49 -1.97 -23.90
C PHE A 332 -13.42 -2.93 -24.62
N GLU A 333 -13.81 -3.99 -23.91
CA GLU A 333 -14.87 -4.91 -24.33
C GLU A 333 -15.92 -5.06 -23.22
N GLY A 334 -17.19 -5.10 -23.60
CA GLY A 334 -18.32 -5.13 -22.65
C GLY A 334 -18.75 -6.56 -22.28
N ASP A 335 -19.05 -6.77 -21.01
CA ASP A 335 -19.70 -7.96 -20.43
C ASP A 335 -21.01 -7.57 -19.73
N GLY A 336 -22.03 -8.42 -19.82
CA GLY A 336 -23.31 -8.24 -19.11
C GLY A 336 -24.20 -7.08 -19.60
N MET A 337 -23.87 -6.43 -20.71
CA MET A 337 -24.59 -5.27 -21.25
C MET A 337 -25.26 -5.55 -22.60
N SER A 338 -26.43 -4.93 -22.83
CA SER A 338 -27.19 -5.04 -24.08
C SER A 338 -27.20 -3.75 -24.90
N LEU A 339 -26.85 -2.63 -24.26
CA LEU A 339 -26.64 -1.35 -24.93
C LEU A 339 -25.54 -0.57 -24.22
N TYR A 340 -24.50 -0.21 -24.96
CA TYR A 340 -23.41 0.64 -24.50
C TYR A 340 -22.98 1.57 -25.61
N SER A 341 -22.33 2.67 -25.24
CA SER A 341 -21.76 3.61 -26.21
C SER A 341 -20.50 4.26 -25.67
N VAL A 342 -19.58 4.59 -26.58
CA VAL A 342 -18.47 5.49 -26.31
C VAL A 342 -18.76 6.80 -27.04
N ARG A 343 -18.73 7.93 -26.33
CA ARG A 343 -19.01 9.24 -26.92
C ARG A 343 -18.33 10.37 -26.17
N SER A 344 -18.09 11.47 -26.88
CA SER A 344 -17.73 12.74 -26.26
C SER A 344 -18.98 13.45 -25.76
N LEU A 345 -18.99 13.86 -24.48
CA LEU A 345 -20.11 14.59 -23.87
C LEU A 345 -19.64 15.89 -23.24
N LEU A 346 -20.49 16.90 -23.30
CA LEU A 346 -20.32 18.11 -22.50
C LEU A 346 -20.49 17.76 -21.03
N SER A 347 -19.49 18.13 -20.26
CA SER A 347 -19.50 17.93 -18.82
C SER A 347 -20.05 19.13 -18.05
N ALA A 348 -20.36 18.92 -16.77
CA ALA A 348 -21.01 19.90 -15.89
C ALA A 348 -20.33 21.29 -15.80
N GLY A 349 -19.07 21.45 -16.22
CA GLY A 349 -18.42 22.76 -16.31
C GLY A 349 -18.39 23.42 -17.70
N GLY A 350 -18.83 22.77 -18.78
CA GLY A 350 -18.78 23.28 -20.16
C GLY A 350 -17.69 22.74 -21.11
N GLY A 351 -16.75 21.91 -20.65
CA GLY A 351 -15.76 21.19 -21.45
C GLY A 351 -16.24 19.82 -21.94
N SER A 352 -15.75 19.36 -23.09
CA SER A 352 -16.06 18.03 -23.65
C SER A 352 -15.08 16.97 -23.11
N ASP A 353 -15.59 15.88 -22.54
CA ASP A 353 -14.78 14.73 -22.12
C ASP A 353 -15.24 13.44 -22.80
N LEU A 354 -14.36 12.44 -22.86
CA LEU A 354 -14.65 11.11 -23.41
C LEU A 354 -15.35 10.26 -22.35
N TYR A 355 -16.46 9.63 -22.72
CA TYR A 355 -17.22 8.75 -21.84
C TYR A 355 -17.40 7.36 -22.44
N ALA A 356 -17.11 6.34 -21.65
CA ALA A 356 -17.64 4.98 -21.84
C ALA A 356 -18.93 4.84 -21.03
N ILE A 357 -20.05 4.48 -21.67
CA ILE A 357 -21.38 4.55 -21.07
C ILE A 357 -22.09 3.21 -21.16
N ILE A 358 -22.57 2.73 -20.02
CA ILE A 358 -23.50 1.61 -19.91
C ILE A 358 -24.91 2.19 -19.94
N GLU A 359 -25.60 2.01 -21.07
CA GLU A 359 -26.96 2.53 -21.27
C GLU A 359 -28.03 1.52 -20.84
N ARG A 360 -27.71 0.23 -20.93
CA ARG A 360 -28.59 -0.86 -20.52
C ARG A 360 -27.79 -2.09 -20.13
N ILE A 361 -27.98 -2.53 -18.89
CA ILE A 361 -27.53 -3.85 -18.46
C ILE A 361 -28.54 -4.90 -18.96
N SER A 362 -28.02 -6.01 -19.49
CA SER A 362 -28.85 -7.12 -19.95
C SER A 362 -29.69 -7.67 -18.81
N ASP A 363 -31.00 -7.81 -19.02
CA ASP A 363 -31.83 -8.60 -18.11
C ASP A 363 -31.39 -10.06 -18.27
N VAL A 364 -30.67 -10.62 -17.29
CA VAL A 364 -30.38 -12.05 -17.28
C VAL A 364 -31.69 -12.77 -17.02
N THR A 365 -32.47 -12.95 -18.07
CA THR A 365 -33.71 -13.72 -18.05
C THR A 365 -33.36 -15.21 -18.09
N SER A 366 -32.76 -15.73 -17.03
CA SER A 366 -32.68 -17.18 -16.84
C SER A 366 -33.88 -17.68 -16.05
N GLY A 367 -35.05 -17.72 -16.72
CA GLY A 367 -35.99 -18.83 -16.60
C GLY A 367 -36.47 -19.33 -15.22
N SER A 368 -36.53 -18.50 -14.17
CA SER A 368 -37.21 -18.89 -12.93
C SER A 368 -38.46 -18.05 -12.70
N SER A 369 -39.59 -18.72 -12.80
CA SER A 369 -40.83 -18.22 -12.26
C SER A 369 -40.66 -18.09 -10.74
N SER A 370 -41.08 -16.95 -10.20
CA SER A 370 -41.16 -16.62 -8.76
C SER A 370 -39.85 -16.56 -7.97
N GLY A 371 -39.35 -15.32 -7.76
CA GLY A 371 -38.76 -14.93 -6.49
C GLY A 371 -37.24 -15.08 -6.29
N GLN A 372 -36.44 -15.29 -7.34
CA GLN A 372 -35.00 -15.08 -7.23
C GLN A 372 -34.65 -13.67 -7.69
N ASN A 373 -33.93 -12.93 -6.84
CA ASN A 373 -33.45 -11.58 -7.11
C ASN A 373 -32.46 -11.62 -8.28
N ASP A 374 -32.96 -11.47 -9.50
CA ASP A 374 -32.14 -11.16 -10.65
C ASP A 374 -31.39 -9.86 -10.32
N PHE A 375 -30.07 -9.88 -10.24
CA PHE A 375 -29.25 -8.67 -10.05
C PHE A 375 -28.65 -8.28 -11.40
N LYS A 376 -28.47 -6.97 -11.61
CA LYS A 376 -27.96 -6.39 -12.87
C LYS A 376 -26.52 -5.95 -12.65
N HIS A 377 -25.61 -6.53 -13.42
CA HIS A 377 -24.20 -6.21 -13.41
C HIS A 377 -23.63 -6.19 -14.82
N ALA A 378 -22.82 -5.20 -15.13
CA ALA A 378 -22.06 -5.13 -16.37
C ALA A 378 -20.65 -4.58 -16.12
N THR A 379 -19.70 -4.94 -16.98
CA THR A 379 -18.31 -4.48 -16.89
C THR A 379 -17.74 -4.17 -18.27
N PHE A 380 -16.98 -3.08 -18.38
CA PHE A 380 -16.05 -2.84 -19.47
C PHE A 380 -14.67 -3.33 -19.07
N TRP A 381 -14.18 -4.39 -19.70
CA TRP A 381 -12.85 -4.92 -19.43
C TRP A 381 -11.82 -4.36 -20.40
N PHE A 382 -10.63 -4.05 -19.89
CA PHE A 382 -9.50 -3.68 -20.74
C PHE A 382 -9.14 -4.85 -21.67
N LYS A 383 -9.18 -4.58 -22.97
CA LYS A 383 -9.20 -5.60 -24.03
C LYS A 383 -7.80 -6.09 -24.42
N ASP A 384 -6.76 -5.23 -24.28
CA ASP A 384 -5.41 -5.59 -24.71
C ASP A 384 -4.69 -6.49 -23.70
N ARG A 385 -5.04 -7.77 -23.74
CA ARG A 385 -4.46 -8.82 -22.89
C ARG A 385 -2.98 -9.09 -23.23
N HIS A 386 -2.55 -8.78 -24.46
CA HIS A 386 -1.15 -8.94 -24.87
C HIS A 386 -0.26 -7.91 -24.21
N LEU A 387 -0.75 -6.68 -24.09
CA LEU A 387 -0.08 -5.63 -23.36
C LEU A 387 0.06 -5.95 -21.87
N VAL A 388 -1.00 -6.48 -21.25
CA VAL A 388 -0.95 -6.94 -19.86
C VAL A 388 0.06 -8.09 -19.70
N ASP A 389 0.05 -9.10 -20.59
CA ASP A 389 1.04 -10.21 -20.59
C ASP A 389 2.47 -9.67 -20.71
N HIS A 390 2.68 -8.71 -21.61
CA HIS A 390 3.97 -8.09 -21.83
C HIS A 390 4.50 -7.44 -20.55
N TYR A 391 3.69 -6.64 -19.86
CA TYR A 391 4.12 -5.96 -18.63
C TYR A 391 4.27 -6.87 -17.43
N TRP A 392 3.43 -7.92 -17.33
CA TRP A 392 3.60 -8.95 -16.32
C TRP A 392 4.93 -9.71 -16.48
N ARG A 393 5.34 -10.02 -17.72
CA ARG A 393 6.66 -10.62 -18.01
C ARG A 393 7.80 -9.68 -17.62
N LEU A 394 7.71 -8.41 -18.02
CA LEU A 394 8.71 -7.40 -17.65
C LEU A 394 8.83 -7.24 -16.12
N GLY A 395 7.74 -7.39 -15.37
CA GLY A 395 7.74 -7.40 -13.91
C GLY A 395 8.29 -8.67 -13.24
N GLY A 396 8.84 -9.62 -14.03
CA GLY A 396 9.33 -10.90 -13.50
C GLY A 396 8.21 -11.81 -13.00
N GLY A 397 7.07 -11.77 -13.68
CA GLY A 397 5.87 -12.49 -13.25
C GLY A 397 5.15 -11.81 -12.09
N ARG A 398 5.29 -10.49 -11.96
CA ARG A 398 4.48 -9.64 -11.08
C ARG A 398 3.85 -8.56 -11.91
N LEU A 399 2.62 -8.22 -11.56
CA LEU A 399 1.86 -7.21 -12.26
C LEU A 399 1.40 -6.15 -11.26
N SER A 400 1.99 -4.96 -11.34
CA SER A 400 1.64 -3.81 -10.52
C SER A 400 1.20 -2.67 -11.42
N TYR A 401 0.12 -1.97 -11.06
CA TYR A 401 -0.45 -0.89 -11.86
C TYR A 401 -1.30 0.06 -11.03
N ASP A 402 -1.50 1.25 -11.58
CA ASP A 402 -2.42 2.27 -11.10
C ASP A 402 -3.52 2.41 -12.15
N VAL A 403 -4.78 2.45 -11.72
CA VAL A 403 -5.91 2.74 -12.58
C VAL A 403 -6.71 3.89 -11.99
N GLN A 404 -7.07 4.84 -12.83
CA GLN A 404 -7.94 5.96 -12.47
C GLN A 404 -9.11 6.01 -13.46
N ALA A 405 -10.32 6.26 -12.95
CA ALA A 405 -11.48 6.59 -13.76
C ALA A 405 -12.37 7.59 -13.04
N LYS A 406 -13.20 8.30 -13.80
CA LYS A 406 -14.28 9.13 -13.26
C LYS A 406 -15.64 8.48 -13.41
N PRO A 407 -16.07 7.68 -12.41
CA PRO A 407 -17.45 7.22 -12.34
C PRO A 407 -18.40 8.41 -12.26
N SER A 408 -19.45 8.37 -13.08
CA SER A 408 -20.54 9.32 -13.06
C SER A 408 -21.83 8.58 -13.40
N THR A 409 -22.94 9.03 -12.84
CA THR A 409 -24.26 8.59 -13.29
C THR A 409 -24.94 9.74 -14.01
N GLY A 410 -25.95 9.43 -14.81
CA GLY A 410 -26.73 10.44 -15.51
C GLY A 410 -27.51 11.35 -14.54
N ASN A 411 -28.81 11.50 -14.79
CA ASN A 411 -29.61 12.46 -14.02
C ASN A 411 -29.94 11.95 -12.60
N ARG A 412 -30.17 10.62 -12.43
CA ARG A 412 -30.78 10.07 -11.20
C ARG A 412 -30.50 8.56 -10.95
N LEU A 413 -29.27 8.13 -10.71
CA LEU A 413 -29.06 6.79 -10.13
C LEU A 413 -29.27 6.86 -8.61
N LEU A 414 -30.51 6.63 -8.17
CA LEU A 414 -30.88 6.70 -6.75
C LEU A 414 -30.32 5.53 -5.95
N ASN A 415 -30.32 4.33 -6.56
CA ASN A 415 -29.73 3.12 -6.01
C ASN A 415 -28.90 2.46 -7.11
N GLY A 416 -27.61 2.30 -6.88
CA GLY A 416 -26.68 1.70 -7.81
C GLY A 416 -25.28 1.65 -7.23
N ALA A 417 -24.43 0.87 -7.89
CA ALA A 417 -23.01 0.87 -7.58
C ALA A 417 -22.21 0.99 -8.87
N LEU A 418 -21.13 1.75 -8.83
CA LEU A 418 -20.23 1.91 -9.97
C LEU A 418 -18.79 2.11 -9.49
N GLY A 419 -17.84 1.63 -10.29
CA GLY A 419 -16.43 1.75 -9.94
C GLY A 419 -15.52 0.88 -10.80
N LEU A 420 -14.46 0.39 -10.18
CA LEU A 420 -13.36 -0.29 -10.85
C LEU A 420 -13.28 -1.76 -10.41
N SER A 421 -13.14 -2.66 -11.39
CA SER A 421 -12.86 -4.08 -11.21
C SER A 421 -11.38 -4.36 -11.47
N PHE A 422 -10.80 -5.28 -10.71
CA PHE A 422 -9.37 -5.59 -10.81
C PHE A 422 -9.06 -7.05 -10.46
N ARG A 423 -7.89 -7.54 -10.91
CA ARG A 423 -7.40 -8.92 -10.68
C ARG A 423 -8.43 -9.97 -11.10
N ALA A 424 -8.79 -9.99 -12.37
CA ALA A 424 -9.77 -10.94 -12.86
C ALA A 424 -9.13 -12.25 -13.33
N TYR A 425 -9.77 -13.35 -12.99
CA TYR A 425 -9.36 -14.70 -13.26
C TYR A 425 -10.54 -15.52 -13.80
N HIS A 426 -10.23 -16.47 -14.68
CA HIS A 426 -11.18 -17.47 -15.15
C HIS A 426 -11.02 -18.75 -14.33
N THR A 427 -11.97 -19.02 -13.43
CA THR A 427 -12.09 -20.34 -12.81
C THR A 427 -12.72 -21.35 -13.77
N ASN A 428 -13.56 -20.89 -14.70
CA ASN A 428 -14.04 -21.67 -15.83
C ASN A 428 -13.38 -21.23 -17.16
N PRO A 429 -12.52 -22.06 -17.78
CA PRO A 429 -11.85 -21.72 -19.03
C PRO A 429 -12.79 -21.62 -20.24
N GLU A 430 -14.05 -22.05 -20.13
CA GLU A 430 -15.05 -21.97 -21.20
C GLU A 430 -15.82 -20.63 -21.24
N SER A 431 -15.68 -19.77 -20.23
CA SER A 431 -16.32 -18.45 -20.25
C SER A 431 -15.50 -17.41 -21.02
N ASN A 432 -16.16 -16.56 -21.78
CA ASN A 432 -15.49 -15.44 -22.47
C ASN A 432 -15.05 -14.31 -21.52
N PHE A 433 -15.63 -14.27 -20.31
CA PHE A 433 -15.41 -13.23 -19.31
C PHE A 433 -15.05 -13.85 -17.95
N PRO A 434 -14.25 -13.16 -17.14
CA PRO A 434 -13.77 -13.67 -15.87
C PRO A 434 -14.93 -13.83 -14.90
N ASP A 435 -14.88 -14.88 -14.10
CA ASP A 435 -15.89 -15.21 -13.10
C ASP A 435 -15.36 -15.02 -11.67
N HIS A 436 -14.06 -14.77 -11.50
CA HIS A 436 -13.44 -14.44 -10.22
C HIS A 436 -12.68 -13.13 -10.31
N TYR A 437 -13.06 -12.12 -9.53
CA TYR A 437 -12.35 -10.82 -9.46
C TYR A 437 -12.74 -10.03 -8.23
N TYR A 438 -11.99 -8.96 -7.95
CA TYR A 438 -12.35 -7.94 -6.99
C TYR A 438 -12.94 -6.71 -7.68
N GLY A 439 -13.69 -5.92 -6.92
CA GLY A 439 -14.12 -4.60 -7.34
C GLY A 439 -14.23 -3.63 -6.17
N VAL A 440 -13.99 -2.36 -6.47
CA VAL A 440 -14.25 -1.23 -5.57
C VAL A 440 -15.31 -0.35 -6.21
N SER A 441 -16.40 -0.09 -5.49
CA SER A 441 -17.51 0.73 -5.99
C SER A 441 -17.84 1.87 -5.05
N PHE A 442 -18.18 3.02 -5.62
CA PHE A 442 -19.16 3.89 -4.98
C PHE A 442 -20.50 3.19 -5.02
N MET A 443 -21.12 3.00 -3.86
CA MET A 443 -22.33 2.23 -3.72
C MET A 443 -23.35 3.05 -2.92
N ARG A 444 -24.53 3.20 -3.52
CA ARG A 444 -25.70 3.79 -2.90
C ARG A 444 -26.86 2.81 -3.01
N TYR A 445 -27.44 2.43 -1.89
CA TYR A 445 -28.63 1.58 -1.86
C TYR A 445 -29.56 2.04 -0.74
N SER A 446 -30.84 1.81 -0.94
CA SER A 446 -31.84 2.13 0.06
C SER A 446 -31.86 1.03 1.10
N MET A 447 -31.86 1.44 2.36
CA MET A 447 -32.25 0.57 3.47
C MET A 447 -33.72 0.84 3.78
N ASP A 448 -34.35 -0.07 4.51
CA ASP A 448 -35.71 0.16 4.98
C ASP A 448 -35.76 1.46 5.80
N THR A 449 -36.47 2.45 5.28
CA THR A 449 -36.48 3.81 5.83
C THR A 449 -37.91 4.24 6.10
N LEU A 450 -38.15 4.71 7.32
CA LEU A 450 -39.44 5.23 7.75
C LEU A 450 -39.33 6.73 8.01
N TYR A 451 -40.11 7.51 7.27
CA TYR A 451 -40.27 8.93 7.49
C TYR A 451 -41.35 9.19 8.54
N PHE A 452 -41.03 10.07 9.49
CA PHE A 452 -41.88 10.37 10.63
C PHE A 452 -42.05 11.89 10.84
N GLN A 453 -43.06 12.22 11.63
CA GLN A 453 -43.42 13.56 12.07
C GLN A 453 -44.01 13.51 13.47
N HIS A 454 -43.97 14.63 14.19
CA HIS A 454 -44.44 14.72 15.57
C HIS A 454 -43.71 13.73 16.49
N GLY A 455 -42.39 13.61 16.34
CA GLY A 455 -41.58 12.85 17.27
C GLY A 455 -41.51 13.55 18.62
N ASN A 456 -41.83 12.82 19.69
CA ASN A 456 -41.93 13.29 21.07
C ASN A 456 -41.01 12.54 22.05
N LEU A 457 -40.48 11.38 21.65
CA LEU A 457 -39.52 10.60 22.41
C LEU A 457 -38.26 10.49 21.57
N ASP A 458 -37.10 10.70 22.19
CA ASP A 458 -35.81 10.41 21.54
C ASP A 458 -35.81 8.95 21.08
N ILE A 459 -35.30 8.73 19.88
CA ILE A 459 -35.16 7.41 19.28
C ILE A 459 -33.67 7.16 19.17
N GLU A 460 -33.19 6.11 19.82
CA GLU A 460 -31.78 5.73 19.82
C GLU A 460 -31.57 4.49 18.94
N PRO A 461 -30.34 4.28 18.43
CA PRO A 461 -30.01 3.08 17.67
C PRO A 461 -30.17 1.83 18.54
N GLY A 462 -30.76 0.78 17.96
CA GLY A 462 -31.10 -0.45 18.69
C GLY A 462 -32.49 -0.45 19.33
N ASP A 463 -33.18 0.70 19.39
CA ASP A 463 -34.55 0.77 19.90
C ASP A 463 -35.48 -0.10 19.06
N THR A 464 -36.34 -0.88 19.74
CA THR A 464 -37.44 -1.55 19.06
C THR A 464 -38.60 -0.59 18.93
N ILE A 465 -39.16 -0.47 17.71
CA ILE A 465 -40.36 0.32 17.45
C ILE A 465 -41.48 -0.56 16.94
N GLU A 466 -42.70 -0.23 17.35
CA GLU A 466 -43.91 -0.89 16.88
C GLU A 466 -44.79 0.09 16.11
N ALA A 467 -45.30 -0.34 14.95
CA ALA A 467 -46.29 0.41 14.19
C ALA A 467 -47.70 -0.05 14.56
N TRP A 468 -48.56 0.90 14.95
CA TRP A 468 -49.95 0.64 15.35
C TRP A 468 -50.92 1.52 14.56
N THR A 469 -52.13 1.00 14.31
CA THR A 469 -53.24 1.88 13.87
C THR A 469 -53.81 2.66 15.05
N CYS A 470 -54.40 3.83 14.76
CA CYS A 470 -55.19 4.54 15.75
C CYS A 470 -56.68 4.35 15.49
N ALA A 471 -57.41 3.78 16.45
CA ALA A 471 -58.84 3.52 16.34
C ALA A 471 -59.70 4.78 16.56
N ASN A 472 -59.18 5.78 17.28
CA ASN A 472 -59.87 7.04 17.52
C ASN A 472 -58.86 8.21 17.53
N PRO A 473 -58.50 8.77 16.36
CA PRO A 473 -57.68 9.96 16.31
C PRO A 473 -58.44 11.14 16.93
N SER A 474 -57.78 11.91 17.81
CA SER A 474 -58.36 13.15 18.32
C SER A 474 -58.75 14.06 17.15
N SER A 475 -60.00 14.55 17.12
CA SER A 475 -60.62 15.19 15.95
C SER A 475 -60.13 16.62 15.65
N GLY A 476 -58.84 16.90 15.89
CA GLY A 476 -58.19 18.18 15.59
C GLY A 476 -57.15 18.06 14.48
N ALA A 477 -56.92 19.15 13.75
CA ALA A 477 -55.94 19.23 12.65
C ALA A 477 -54.49 18.91 13.09
N ASN A 478 -54.22 18.93 14.40
CA ASN A 478 -52.92 18.63 15.01
C ASN A 478 -52.97 17.31 15.80
N ASN A 479 -53.51 16.26 15.19
CA ASN A 479 -53.64 14.90 15.74
C ASN A 479 -52.27 14.34 16.20
N THR A 480 -51.84 14.73 17.40
CA THR A 480 -50.54 14.43 18.04
C THR A 480 -50.63 13.33 19.09
N THR A 481 -51.83 12.84 19.40
CA THR A 481 -52.05 11.77 20.37
C THR A 481 -53.05 10.75 19.82
N CYS A 482 -52.72 9.47 19.96
CA CYS A 482 -53.66 8.38 19.74
C CYS A 482 -54.25 7.94 21.08
N ASN A 483 -55.55 8.14 21.27
CA ASN A 483 -56.22 7.84 22.54
C ASN A 483 -56.65 6.36 22.64
N ILE A 484 -56.81 5.68 21.51
CA ILE A 484 -57.17 4.25 21.45
C ILE A 484 -56.31 3.57 20.40
N TRP A 485 -55.35 2.78 20.88
CA TRP A 485 -54.48 1.97 20.04
C TRP A 485 -55.29 0.85 19.38
N GLY A 486 -55.16 0.74 18.07
CA GLY A 486 -55.82 -0.26 17.25
C GLY A 486 -55.01 -1.54 17.19
N VAL A 487 -54.68 -2.00 15.98
CA VAL A 487 -54.00 -3.27 15.73
C VAL A 487 -52.51 -3.01 15.50
N LYS A 488 -51.64 -3.82 16.12
CA LYS A 488 -50.21 -3.85 15.80
C LYS A 488 -50.04 -4.28 14.34
N ARG A 489 -49.40 -3.44 13.55
CA ARG A 489 -49.15 -3.66 12.13
C ARG A 489 -47.78 -4.28 11.88
N GLY A 490 -46.79 -3.96 12.72
CA GLY A 490 -45.47 -4.60 12.70
C GLY A 490 -44.54 -4.08 13.79
N SER A 491 -43.33 -4.62 13.81
CA SER A 491 -42.22 -4.13 14.64
C SER A 491 -40.92 -4.13 13.84
N ALA A 492 -40.00 -3.25 14.23
CA ALA A 492 -38.67 -3.13 13.65
C ALA A 492 -37.67 -2.65 14.70
N ILE A 493 -36.38 -2.76 14.42
CA ILE A 493 -35.30 -2.21 15.22
C ILE A 493 -34.74 -0.97 14.51
N VAL A 494 -34.52 0.12 15.22
CA VAL A 494 -33.96 1.35 14.69
C VAL A 494 -32.48 1.16 14.41
N GLN A 495 -32.07 1.54 13.21
CA GLN A 495 -30.70 1.45 12.74
C GLN A 495 -30.07 2.84 12.66
N GLY A 496 -29.13 3.09 13.57
CA GLY A 496 -28.39 4.35 13.63
C GLY A 496 -29.27 5.57 13.92
N MET A 497 -28.64 6.73 14.08
CA MET A 497 -29.32 7.91 14.60
C MET A 497 -30.43 8.39 13.64
N PRO A 498 -31.60 8.81 14.16
CA PRO A 498 -32.63 9.44 13.35
C PRO A 498 -32.09 10.67 12.61
N TYR A 499 -32.32 10.74 11.30
CA TYR A 499 -32.01 11.94 10.54
C TYR A 499 -33.14 12.95 10.67
N LEU A 500 -32.92 13.99 11.48
CA LEU A 500 -33.90 15.07 11.67
C LEU A 500 -33.81 16.09 10.53
N THR A 501 -34.92 16.25 9.82
CA THR A 501 -35.09 17.29 8.78
C THR A 501 -35.56 18.61 9.38
N SER A 502 -36.25 18.58 10.52
CA SER A 502 -36.68 19.76 11.27
C SER A 502 -37.20 19.39 12.67
N GLY A 503 -37.28 20.38 13.57
CA GLY A 503 -37.77 20.20 14.93
C GLY A 503 -36.78 19.48 15.85
N SER A 504 -37.24 19.14 17.04
CA SER A 504 -36.51 18.28 17.98
C SER A 504 -37.50 17.39 18.73
N PHE A 505 -37.03 16.24 19.23
CA PHE A 505 -37.88 15.32 19.98
C PHE A 505 -38.36 15.98 21.28
N SER A 506 -37.50 16.75 21.95
CA SER A 506 -37.84 17.50 23.18
C SER A 506 -38.99 18.49 23.00
N SER A 507 -39.17 19.05 21.79
CA SER A 507 -40.25 19.98 21.48
C SER A 507 -41.50 19.32 20.90
N GLY A 508 -41.53 17.99 20.83
CA GLY A 508 -42.67 17.21 20.35
C GLY A 508 -43.04 17.45 18.89
N ASN A 509 -42.09 17.94 18.10
CA ASN A 509 -42.30 18.36 16.72
C ASN A 509 -41.22 17.84 15.77
N ALA A 510 -40.42 16.86 16.20
CA ALA A 510 -39.39 16.26 15.38
C ALA A 510 -40.00 15.68 14.09
N ARG A 511 -39.33 15.96 12.97
CA ARG A 511 -39.63 15.39 11.66
C ARG A 511 -38.34 14.88 11.06
N GLY A 512 -38.37 13.69 10.50
CA GLY A 512 -37.17 13.06 10.02
C GLY A 512 -37.41 11.71 9.37
N SER A 513 -36.33 10.96 9.27
CA SER A 513 -36.34 9.57 8.84
C SER A 513 -35.54 8.72 9.82
N ILE A 514 -36.01 7.51 10.06
CA ILE A 514 -35.29 6.45 10.76
C ILE A 514 -35.09 5.29 9.83
N ARG A 515 -33.94 4.63 9.93
CA ARG A 515 -33.69 3.38 9.22
C ARG A 515 -34.05 2.21 10.11
N LEU A 516 -34.50 1.13 9.50
CA LEU A 516 -35.09 0.00 10.19
C LEU A 516 -34.40 -1.29 9.77
N THR A 517 -34.31 -2.22 10.71
CA THR A 517 -33.90 -3.60 10.48
C THR A 517 -34.83 -4.56 11.22
N ASN A 518 -34.73 -5.86 10.93
CA ASN A 518 -35.57 -6.91 11.53
C ASN A 518 -37.07 -6.61 11.47
N ILE A 519 -37.54 -6.15 10.30
CA ILE A 519 -38.93 -5.79 10.10
C ILE A 519 -39.81 -7.04 10.16
N THR A 520 -40.79 -7.01 11.04
CA THR A 520 -41.79 -8.07 11.20
C THR A 520 -43.15 -7.55 10.73
N HIS A 521 -43.76 -8.28 9.81
CA HIS A 521 -45.10 -7.98 9.31
C HIS A 521 -46.15 -8.83 10.03
N HIS A 522 -47.21 -8.19 10.55
CA HIS A 522 -48.39 -8.92 10.99
C HIS A 522 -49.34 -9.15 9.81
N THR A 523 -49.73 -10.42 9.61
CA THR A 523 -50.42 -10.97 8.43
C THR A 523 -51.53 -10.08 7.87
N GLY A 524 -51.47 -9.81 6.56
CA GLY A 524 -52.53 -9.14 5.78
C GLY A 524 -52.45 -7.61 5.71
N SER A 525 -51.41 -6.97 6.26
CA SER A 525 -51.22 -5.53 6.14
C SER A 525 -49.76 -5.14 5.96
N SER A 526 -49.52 -4.15 5.11
CA SER A 526 -48.22 -3.56 4.89
C SER A 526 -47.85 -2.70 6.12
N ALA A 527 -47.01 -3.27 6.99
CA ALA A 527 -46.87 -2.92 8.42
C ALA A 527 -46.67 -1.42 8.76
N PHE A 528 -45.98 -0.69 7.90
CA PHE A 528 -45.64 0.73 8.11
C PHE A 528 -46.33 1.67 7.11
N TRP A 529 -47.19 1.14 6.25
CA TRP A 529 -47.89 1.92 5.25
C TRP A 529 -49.14 2.52 5.87
N GLY A 530 -49.14 3.84 6.04
CA GLY A 530 -50.40 4.56 6.11
C GLY A 530 -51.08 4.45 4.75
N HIS A 531 -52.07 3.55 4.60
CA HIS A 531 -53.09 3.82 3.59
C HIS A 531 -53.64 5.23 3.89
N SER A 532 -53.90 6.01 2.84
CA SER A 532 -54.21 7.46 2.90
C SER A 532 -55.30 7.88 3.90
N SER A 533 -56.05 6.94 4.48
CA SER A 533 -57.08 7.17 5.49
C SER A 533 -56.64 6.95 6.95
N THR A 534 -55.55 6.23 7.26
CA THR A 534 -55.11 5.97 8.64
C THR A 534 -53.58 5.94 8.79
N PRO A 535 -52.94 7.00 9.31
CA PRO A 535 -51.50 6.99 9.53
C PRO A 535 -51.12 5.96 10.61
N ALA A 536 -49.95 5.34 10.42
CA ALA A 536 -49.34 4.49 11.44
C ALA A 536 -48.71 5.34 12.54
N TRP A 537 -48.89 4.93 13.78
CA TRP A 537 -48.32 5.54 14.97
C TRP A 537 -47.20 4.64 15.49
N LEU A 538 -46.05 5.23 15.77
CA LEU A 538 -44.85 4.56 16.24
C LEU A 538 -44.78 4.65 17.76
N ARG A 539 -44.48 3.53 18.39
CA ARG A 539 -44.34 3.45 19.84
C ARG A 539 -43.25 2.47 20.27
N THR A 540 -42.79 2.59 21.51
CA THR A 540 -41.93 1.59 22.15
C THR A 540 -42.75 0.32 22.44
N PRO A 541 -42.10 -0.83 22.72
CA PRO A 541 -42.79 -2.04 23.17
C PRO A 541 -43.57 -1.83 24.47
N ASP A 542 -43.12 -0.88 25.31
CA ASP A 542 -43.75 -0.50 26.57
C ASP A 542 -45.00 0.39 26.38
N GLY A 543 -45.26 0.83 25.15
CA GLY A 543 -46.46 1.56 24.75
C GLY A 543 -46.30 3.08 24.68
N ASP A 544 -45.09 3.61 24.88
CA ASP A 544 -44.84 5.05 24.81
C ASP A 544 -44.87 5.54 23.38
N PHE A 545 -45.62 6.63 23.14
CA PHE A 545 -45.69 7.24 21.83
C PHE A 545 -44.35 7.87 21.43
N ILE A 546 -43.80 7.40 20.31
CA ILE A 546 -42.54 7.90 19.77
C ILE A 546 -42.81 9.01 18.75
N ALA A 547 -43.48 8.67 17.66
CA ALA A 547 -43.70 9.55 16.52
C ALA A 547 -44.84 9.03 15.63
N ARG A 548 -45.30 9.85 14.68
CA ARG A 548 -46.28 9.43 13.67
C ARG A 548 -45.58 9.23 12.34
N ALA A 549 -45.84 8.12 11.64
CA ALA A 549 -45.39 7.97 10.26
C ALA A 549 -45.96 9.11 9.39
N LEU A 550 -45.26 9.50 8.32
CA LEU A 550 -45.82 10.45 7.36
C LEU A 550 -47.13 9.90 6.78
N ASN A 551 -48.12 10.76 6.55
CA ASN A 551 -49.39 10.35 5.95
C ASN A 551 -49.31 10.44 4.42
N ARG A 552 -48.40 9.66 3.83
CA ARG A 552 -48.15 9.61 2.39
C ARG A 552 -47.74 8.20 2.00
N SER A 553 -47.94 7.85 0.73
CA SER A 553 -47.55 6.55 0.18
C SER A 553 -46.04 6.30 0.19
N ASP A 554 -45.21 7.32 0.40
CA ASP A 554 -43.75 7.26 0.50
C ASP A 554 -43.26 7.31 1.96
N ALA A 555 -44.15 7.17 2.95
CA ALA A 555 -43.79 7.27 4.35
C ALA A 555 -42.87 6.14 4.82
N PHE A 556 -43.03 4.95 4.27
CA PHE A 556 -42.09 3.86 4.43
C PHE A 556 -41.53 3.51 3.07
N VAL A 557 -40.24 3.69 2.90
CA VAL A 557 -39.50 3.28 1.72
C VAL A 557 -38.81 1.98 2.11
N PRO A 558 -39.34 0.81 1.69
CA PRO A 558 -38.61 -0.43 1.92
C PRO A 558 -37.23 -0.33 1.27
N ALA A 559 -36.26 -1.08 1.78
CA ALA A 559 -35.07 -1.41 1.02
C ALA A 559 -35.58 -1.85 -0.36
N VAL A 560 -35.10 -1.22 -1.43
CA VAL A 560 -35.69 -1.48 -2.73
C VAL A 560 -35.39 -2.94 -3.04
N ASP A 561 -36.43 -3.79 -2.96
CA ASP A 561 -36.36 -5.23 -3.26
C ASP A 561 -35.79 -5.49 -4.66
N ASN A 562 -35.72 -4.44 -5.48
CA ASN A 562 -35.23 -4.44 -6.84
C ASN A 562 -34.32 -3.24 -7.14
N ASP A 563 -33.39 -2.89 -6.25
CA ASP A 563 -32.25 -2.02 -6.64
C ASP A 563 -31.32 -2.72 -7.64
N TRP A 564 -31.51 -4.02 -7.87
CA TRP A 564 -30.73 -4.91 -8.74
C TRP A 564 -29.24 -4.98 -8.36
N ILE A 565 -28.87 -4.58 -7.15
CA ILE A 565 -27.54 -4.76 -6.58
C ILE A 565 -27.57 -6.07 -5.77
N PRO A 566 -26.57 -6.96 -5.91
CA PRO A 566 -26.52 -8.18 -5.13
C PRO A 566 -26.54 -7.89 -3.63
N ASP A 567 -27.52 -8.46 -2.92
CA ASP A 567 -27.67 -8.26 -1.48
C ASP A 567 -26.43 -8.66 -0.65
N LYS A 568 -25.64 -9.59 -1.17
CA LYS A 568 -24.42 -10.10 -0.52
C LYS A 568 -23.24 -9.13 -0.58
N ILE A 569 -23.30 -8.10 -1.42
CA ILE A 569 -22.28 -7.04 -1.49
C ILE A 569 -22.72 -5.75 -0.80
N LYS A 570 -23.91 -5.72 -0.21
CA LYS A 570 -24.39 -4.60 0.60
C LYS A 570 -23.97 -4.86 2.04
N PRO A 571 -23.08 -4.05 2.65
CA PRO A 571 -22.89 -4.10 4.08
C PRO A 571 -24.23 -3.89 4.81
N LYS A 572 -24.58 -4.79 5.71
CA LYS A 572 -25.82 -4.68 6.51
C LYS A 572 -25.45 -4.57 7.98
N PRO A 573 -26.27 -3.90 8.80
CA PRO A 573 -26.05 -3.86 10.25
C PRO A 573 -25.94 -5.24 10.88
N THR A 574 -26.73 -6.19 10.36
CA THR A 574 -26.72 -7.59 10.79
C THR A 574 -25.40 -8.30 10.51
N ASP A 575 -24.54 -7.74 9.65
CA ASP A 575 -23.24 -8.33 9.36
C ASP A 575 -22.23 -8.08 10.49
N PHE A 576 -22.53 -7.21 11.47
CA PHE A 576 -21.64 -6.93 12.59
C PHE A 576 -22.11 -7.66 13.86
N ALA A 577 -21.19 -8.34 14.54
CA ALA A 577 -21.50 -9.01 15.80
C ALA A 577 -21.84 -7.99 16.90
N SER A 578 -22.85 -8.30 17.73
CA SER A 578 -23.16 -7.53 18.95
C SER A 578 -21.91 -7.46 19.84
N GLY A 579 -21.35 -6.26 20.03
CA GLY A 579 -20.12 -6.05 20.80
C GLY A 579 -18.86 -5.84 19.96
N HIS A 580 -18.95 -5.72 18.63
CA HIS A 580 -17.84 -5.19 17.83
C HIS A 580 -17.48 -3.77 18.33
N PRO A 581 -16.20 -3.35 18.37
CA PRO A 581 -15.82 -1.99 18.80
C PRO A 581 -16.41 -0.86 17.92
N PHE A 582 -16.96 -1.20 16.76
CA PHE A 582 -17.72 -0.30 15.88
C PHE A 582 -19.24 -0.41 16.03
N HIS A 583 -19.70 -1.25 16.97
CA HIS A 583 -21.09 -1.45 17.37
C HIS A 583 -21.47 -0.54 18.55
N ASP A 584 -20.72 0.57 18.73
CA ASP A 584 -21.17 1.69 19.53
C ASP A 584 -22.40 2.30 18.82
N ASP A 585 -23.37 2.75 19.60
CA ASP A 585 -24.74 3.09 19.20
C ASP A 585 -24.83 4.33 18.28
N ARG A 586 -23.74 4.67 17.58
CA ARG A 586 -23.52 5.91 16.83
C ARG A 586 -23.32 5.71 15.33
N TYR A 587 -23.21 4.47 14.83
CA TYR A 587 -22.95 4.22 13.41
C TYR A 587 -24.16 3.65 12.67
N SER A 588 -24.96 4.53 12.07
CA SER A 588 -25.72 4.23 10.86
C SER A 588 -24.72 4.00 9.72
N ILE A 589 -24.67 2.80 9.11
CA ILE A 589 -24.15 2.68 7.74
C ILE A 589 -24.85 3.77 6.94
N GLY A 590 -24.14 4.74 6.37
CA GLY A 590 -24.74 5.84 5.65
C GLY A 590 -25.35 5.45 4.30
N ASP A 591 -25.85 6.42 3.53
CA ASP A 591 -26.48 6.18 2.22
C ASP A 591 -25.47 6.01 1.08
N LEU A 592 -24.21 6.43 1.27
CA LEU A 592 -23.16 6.38 0.26
C LEU A 592 -21.90 5.76 0.84
N LEU A 593 -21.49 4.64 0.25
CA LEU A 593 -20.35 3.85 0.68
C LEU A 593 -19.30 3.73 -0.42
N ILE A 594 -18.05 3.52 -0.04
CA ILE A 594 -17.06 2.85 -0.86
C ILE A 594 -17.02 1.39 -0.38
N VAL A 595 -17.28 0.46 -1.28
CA VAL A 595 -17.33 -0.97 -0.95
C VAL A 595 -16.30 -1.72 -1.78
N LEU A 596 -15.38 -2.41 -1.09
CA LEU A 596 -14.54 -3.44 -1.69
C LEU A 596 -15.30 -4.77 -1.62
N TRP A 597 -15.39 -5.47 -2.75
CA TRP A 597 -16.11 -6.73 -2.87
C TRP A 597 -15.38 -7.70 -3.77
N GLU A 598 -15.78 -8.96 -3.69
CA GLU A 598 -15.28 -10.08 -4.47
C GLU A 598 -16.45 -10.81 -5.14
N ARG A 599 -16.22 -11.25 -6.38
CA ARG A 599 -17.06 -12.21 -7.07
C ARG A 599 -16.28 -13.51 -7.30
N ARG A 600 -16.92 -14.66 -7.07
CA ARG A 600 -16.45 -16.02 -7.41
C ARG A 600 -17.60 -16.81 -8.06
N GLY A 601 -17.61 -16.90 -9.39
CA GLY A 601 -18.74 -17.41 -10.14
C GLY A 601 -20.00 -16.58 -9.90
N ASN A 602 -21.00 -17.21 -9.28
CA ASN A 602 -22.25 -16.57 -8.86
C ASN A 602 -22.25 -16.17 -7.37
N ILE A 603 -21.15 -16.41 -6.66
CA ILE A 603 -20.99 -16.00 -5.28
C ILE A 603 -20.44 -14.58 -5.28
N TRP A 604 -21.13 -13.70 -4.57
CA TRP A 604 -20.70 -12.32 -4.36
C TRP A 604 -20.54 -12.09 -2.86
N GLN A 605 -19.57 -11.27 -2.48
CA GLN A 605 -19.42 -10.84 -1.10
C GLN A 605 -18.72 -9.49 -1.02
N TRP A 606 -19.19 -8.62 -0.13
CA TRP A 606 -18.37 -7.49 0.30
C TRP A 606 -17.21 -8.00 1.17
N LEU A 607 -16.11 -7.25 1.21
CA LEU A 607 -14.91 -7.58 1.99
C LEU A 607 -14.62 -6.50 3.01
N ALA A 608 -14.66 -5.24 2.59
CA ALA A 608 -14.53 -4.07 3.45
C ALA A 608 -15.38 -2.92 2.91
N PHE A 609 -15.77 -1.99 3.78
CA PHE A 609 -16.44 -0.77 3.35
C PHE A 609 -15.98 0.47 4.14
N LYS A 610 -16.16 1.62 3.50
CA LYS A 610 -16.01 2.95 4.08
C LYS A 610 -17.33 3.69 3.90
N ASP A 611 -17.91 4.17 4.98
CA ASP A 611 -18.99 5.14 4.94
C ASP A 611 -18.43 6.53 4.64
N ILE A 612 -18.84 7.08 3.50
CA ILE A 612 -18.45 8.41 3.05
C ILE A 612 -19.65 9.36 3.04
N SER A 613 -20.75 9.00 3.70
CA SER A 613 -22.02 9.76 3.66
C SER A 613 -21.94 11.11 4.37
N TYR A 614 -20.98 11.28 5.28
CA TYR A 614 -20.76 12.52 6.03
C TYR A 614 -19.58 13.34 5.51
N ASP A 615 -18.89 12.85 4.48
CA ASP A 615 -17.83 13.60 3.84
C ASP A 615 -18.46 14.74 3.03
N VAL A 616 -18.22 15.99 3.46
CA VAL A 616 -18.85 17.19 2.87
C VAL A 616 -18.53 17.31 1.37
N TYR A 617 -17.39 16.77 0.95
CA TYR A 617 -16.93 16.78 -0.44
C TYR A 617 -17.63 15.72 -1.27
N THR A 618 -18.00 14.59 -0.68
CA THR A 618 -18.70 13.51 -1.40
C THR A 618 -20.18 13.82 -1.64
N ARG A 619 -20.75 14.75 -0.86
CA ARG A 619 -22.16 15.15 -0.95
C ARG A 619 -22.47 16.24 -1.97
N GLY A 620 -21.46 16.82 -2.63
CA GLY A 620 -21.65 18.04 -3.43
C GLY A 620 -22.08 19.25 -2.58
N MET A 621 -21.71 19.25 -1.29
CA MET A 621 -22.01 20.35 -0.37
C MET A 621 -20.84 21.34 -0.27
N GLN A 622 -19.92 21.30 -1.23
CA GLN A 622 -18.66 22.04 -1.21
C GLN A 622 -18.83 23.56 -1.44
N ASP A 623 -20.01 23.97 -1.89
CA ASP A 623 -20.43 25.36 -2.05
C ASP A 623 -21.03 25.96 -0.76
N TRP A 624 -20.84 25.28 0.39
CA TRP A 624 -21.23 25.80 1.69
C TRP A 624 -20.47 27.10 1.99
N ASN A 625 -21.18 28.22 1.96
CA ASN A 625 -20.62 29.52 2.28
C ASN A 625 -20.11 29.52 3.72
N GLN A 626 -18.89 30.01 3.98
CA GLN A 626 -18.19 29.96 5.28
C GLN A 626 -18.95 30.62 6.45
N SER A 627 -20.10 31.24 6.21
CA SER A 627 -20.94 31.92 7.20
C SER A 627 -21.85 31.00 8.03
N GLY A 628 -21.75 29.67 7.91
CA GLY A 628 -22.33 28.74 8.89
C GLY A 628 -23.86 28.60 8.91
N ALA A 629 -24.58 29.13 7.92
CA ALA A 629 -26.02 28.95 7.82
C ALA A 629 -26.36 27.60 7.12
N PRO A 630 -27.12 26.69 7.75
CA PRO A 630 -27.59 25.46 7.09
C PRO A 630 -28.62 25.78 6.01
N PRO A 631 -28.55 25.18 4.81
CA PRO A 631 -29.45 25.50 3.70
C PRO A 631 -30.78 24.73 3.74
N TYR A 632 -31.16 24.12 4.87
CA TYR A 632 -32.51 23.58 5.00
C TYR A 632 -33.51 24.71 5.26
N GLY A 633 -33.87 25.40 4.17
CA GLY A 633 -34.85 26.48 4.16
C GLY A 633 -34.98 27.12 2.77
N SER A 634 -35.95 26.65 1.99
CA SER A 634 -36.59 27.35 0.86
C SER A 634 -35.74 27.76 -0.35
N CYS A 635 -35.11 26.83 -1.05
CA CYS A 635 -34.94 27.01 -2.50
C CYS A 635 -36.15 26.33 -3.19
N THR A 636 -37.14 27.13 -3.59
CA THR A 636 -38.44 26.62 -4.07
C THR A 636 -38.59 26.61 -5.59
N SER A 637 -37.64 27.12 -6.37
CA SER A 637 -37.87 27.19 -7.83
C SER A 637 -36.69 27.18 -8.79
N ASN A 638 -35.40 27.15 -8.40
CA ASN A 638 -34.29 27.09 -9.38
C ASN A 638 -32.96 26.56 -8.78
N CYS A 639 -32.98 25.42 -8.10
CA CYS A 639 -31.79 24.87 -7.42
C CYS A 639 -30.88 24.04 -8.34
N GLN A 640 -30.79 24.40 -9.63
CA GLN A 640 -29.90 23.79 -10.62
C GLN A 640 -28.41 24.14 -10.40
N GLY A 641 -28.07 24.72 -9.25
CA GLY A 641 -26.74 25.27 -8.96
C GLY A 641 -25.89 24.44 -8.00
N TYR A 642 -26.30 23.21 -7.66
CA TYR A 642 -25.51 22.27 -6.87
C TYR A 642 -24.98 21.17 -7.79
N ASP A 643 -23.69 20.87 -7.65
CA ASP A 643 -22.93 19.86 -8.41
C ASP A 643 -23.40 18.41 -8.13
N GLY A 644 -24.02 18.16 -6.97
CA GLY A 644 -24.70 16.91 -6.66
C GLY A 644 -23.82 15.91 -5.91
N PRO A 645 -24.39 14.81 -5.36
CA PRO A 645 -23.60 13.78 -4.69
C PRO A 645 -22.62 13.11 -5.68
N ILE A 646 -21.51 12.53 -5.19
CA ILE A 646 -20.46 11.83 -5.97
C ILE A 646 -20.99 10.95 -7.11
N VAL A 647 -22.12 10.28 -6.89
CA VAL A 647 -22.74 9.39 -7.89
C VAL A 647 -23.36 10.18 -9.05
N ASN A 648 -23.83 11.40 -8.82
CA ASN A 648 -24.41 12.28 -9.83
C ASN A 648 -23.41 13.28 -10.44
N ASP A 649 -22.17 13.33 -9.94
CA ASP A 649 -21.09 14.19 -10.46
C ASP A 649 -19.88 13.36 -10.93
N LYS A 650 -18.80 14.01 -11.36
CA LYS A 650 -17.53 13.42 -11.80
C LYS A 650 -16.60 13.11 -10.63
N ALA A 651 -16.98 12.16 -9.78
CA ALA A 651 -16.06 11.65 -8.78
C ALA A 651 -14.87 10.95 -9.43
N SER A 652 -13.67 11.09 -8.87
CA SER A 652 -12.51 10.28 -9.24
C SER A 652 -12.41 9.07 -8.32
N LEU A 653 -12.19 7.90 -8.90
CA LEU A 653 -11.77 6.70 -8.19
C LEU A 653 -10.43 6.25 -8.76
N LEU A 654 -9.45 6.03 -7.88
CA LEU A 654 -8.13 5.54 -8.25
C LEU A 654 -7.78 4.33 -7.39
N LEU A 655 -7.31 3.28 -8.04
CA LEU A 655 -6.78 2.08 -7.39
C LEU A 655 -5.29 1.95 -7.70
N LYS A 656 -4.50 1.72 -6.65
CA LYS A 656 -3.15 1.15 -6.79
C LYS A 656 -3.22 -0.30 -6.44
N VAL A 657 -2.75 -1.15 -7.35
CA VAL A 657 -2.65 -2.60 -7.12
C VAL A 657 -1.18 -2.96 -7.23
N ARG A 658 -0.60 -3.50 -6.16
CA ARG A 658 0.80 -3.93 -6.09
C ARG A 658 0.89 -5.40 -5.82
N GLU A 659 1.49 -6.16 -6.73
CA GLU A 659 1.82 -7.55 -6.46
C GLU A 659 3.18 -7.66 -5.78
N LYS A 660 3.19 -8.20 -4.57
CA LYS A 660 4.38 -8.40 -3.75
C LYS A 660 4.58 -9.89 -3.47
N ARG A 661 5.81 -10.28 -3.14
CA ARG A 661 6.15 -11.61 -2.64
C ARG A 661 6.61 -11.48 -1.20
N THR A 662 6.09 -12.32 -0.32
CA THR A 662 6.58 -12.46 1.06
C THR A 662 6.80 -13.93 1.36
N VAL A 663 7.49 -14.22 2.47
CA VAL A 663 7.66 -15.58 2.97
C VAL A 663 6.77 -15.72 4.20
N ILE A 664 5.62 -16.39 4.05
CA ILE A 664 4.73 -16.71 5.17
C ILE A 664 4.95 -18.17 5.53
N GLY A 665 5.34 -18.43 6.78
CA GLY A 665 5.60 -19.80 7.25
C GLY A 665 6.71 -20.55 6.49
N GLY A 666 7.66 -19.83 5.89
CA GLY A 666 8.75 -20.42 5.09
C GLY A 666 8.41 -20.68 3.63
N THR A 667 7.18 -20.42 3.20
CA THR A 667 6.76 -20.58 1.79
C THR A 667 6.68 -19.21 1.12
N PRO A 668 7.30 -19.01 -0.07
CA PRO A 668 7.10 -17.81 -0.85
C PRO A 668 5.64 -17.73 -1.33
N GLU A 669 4.93 -16.72 -0.86
CA GLU A 669 3.54 -16.43 -1.25
C GLU A 669 3.46 -15.08 -1.95
N LYS A 670 2.64 -15.02 -2.99
CA LYS A 670 2.27 -13.77 -3.65
C LYS A 670 1.04 -13.18 -2.98
N TYR A 671 1.02 -11.87 -2.86
CA TYR A 671 -0.15 -11.14 -2.40
C TYR A 671 -0.26 -9.81 -3.13
N ASN A 672 -1.44 -9.23 -3.07
CA ASN A 672 -1.71 -7.88 -3.56
C ASN A 672 -1.84 -6.95 -2.39
N GLU A 673 -1.25 -5.78 -2.54
CA GLU A 673 -1.53 -4.63 -1.69
C GLU A 673 -2.35 -3.64 -2.53
N VAL A 674 -3.53 -3.31 -2.05
CA VAL A 674 -4.51 -2.48 -2.75
C VAL A 674 -4.73 -1.20 -1.97
N ASN A 675 -4.41 -0.06 -2.58
CA ASN A 675 -4.74 1.25 -2.02
C ASN A 675 -5.88 1.86 -2.82
N VAL A 676 -6.89 2.36 -2.10
CA VAL A 676 -8.06 3.02 -2.68
C VAL A 676 -7.97 4.51 -2.42
N PHE A 677 -8.09 5.29 -3.47
CA PHE A 677 -8.13 6.74 -3.44
C PHE A 677 -9.43 7.23 -4.08
N TYR A 678 -10.03 8.25 -3.50
CA TYR A 678 -11.25 8.87 -4.03
C TYR A 678 -11.17 10.39 -3.94
N GLY A 679 -11.86 11.10 -4.81
CA GLY A 679 -11.92 12.56 -4.75
C GLY A 679 -13.03 13.11 -5.60
N ASP A 680 -13.29 14.40 -5.47
CA ASP A 680 -14.30 15.09 -6.27
C ASP A 680 -13.66 16.12 -7.22
N ALA A 681 -14.28 16.30 -8.39
CA ALA A 681 -13.80 17.15 -9.46
C ALA A 681 -14.80 18.27 -9.77
N SER A 682 -14.73 19.40 -9.04
CA SER A 682 -15.56 20.57 -9.35
C SER A 682 -14.80 21.64 -10.16
N SER A 683 -15.44 22.17 -11.20
CA SER A 683 -14.96 23.30 -12.02
C SER A 683 -15.13 24.69 -11.39
N ARG A 684 -15.89 24.83 -10.30
CA ARG A 684 -16.37 26.13 -9.79
C ARG A 684 -15.34 26.94 -8.99
N TRP A 685 -14.32 26.30 -8.40
CA TRP A 685 -13.35 26.94 -7.51
C TRP A 685 -11.91 26.47 -7.79
N VAL A 686 -11.15 27.26 -8.55
CA VAL A 686 -9.80 26.92 -9.04
C VAL A 686 -8.63 27.45 -8.18
N THR A 687 -8.91 28.13 -7.05
CA THR A 687 -7.92 28.97 -6.33
C THR A 687 -7.63 28.56 -4.88
N ARG A 688 -7.73 27.28 -4.51
CA ARG A 688 -7.39 26.83 -3.13
C ARG A 688 -5.90 26.55 -2.95
N THR A 689 -5.39 26.86 -1.75
CA THR A 689 -4.00 26.59 -1.35
C THR A 689 -3.90 25.17 -0.81
N PRO A 690 -3.16 24.27 -1.47
CA PRO A 690 -2.97 22.89 -1.03
C PRO A 690 -2.17 22.78 0.27
N ASN A 691 -2.27 21.65 0.98
CA ASN A 691 -1.48 21.35 2.16
C ASN A 691 -0.79 19.97 2.07
N ASN A 692 0.08 19.65 3.03
CA ASN A 692 0.95 18.47 3.00
C ASN A 692 0.36 17.30 3.78
N ILE A 693 -0.95 17.32 4.02
CA ILE A 693 -1.59 16.29 4.81
C ILE A 693 -2.25 15.35 3.79
N PRO A 694 -1.65 14.18 3.47
CA PRO A 694 -2.22 13.20 2.52
C PRO A 694 -3.65 12.74 2.86
N TYR A 695 -4.13 13.12 4.03
CA TYR A 695 -5.37 12.71 4.66
C TYR A 695 -6.37 13.86 4.81
N ASP A 696 -6.07 15.11 4.44
CA ASP A 696 -6.97 16.23 4.77
C ASP A 696 -8.17 16.36 3.82
N VAL A 697 -9.30 15.78 4.23
CA VAL A 697 -10.59 15.97 3.57
C VAL A 697 -11.10 17.42 3.71
N MET A 698 -10.58 18.26 4.61
CA MET A 698 -11.21 19.52 5.01
C MET A 698 -10.44 20.78 4.56
N GLY A 699 -10.96 21.41 3.51
CA GLY A 699 -10.81 22.85 3.26
C GLY A 699 -9.69 23.22 2.30
N ASN A 700 -8.57 22.49 2.32
CA ASN A 700 -7.34 22.91 1.63
C ASN A 700 -6.97 22.11 0.38
N ARG A 701 -7.66 21.01 0.02
CA ARG A 701 -7.28 20.28 -1.20
C ARG A 701 -7.48 21.11 -2.47
N GLN A 702 -6.52 21.00 -3.39
CA GLN A 702 -6.75 21.49 -4.75
C GLN A 702 -7.79 20.58 -5.39
N ARG A 703 -8.82 21.19 -5.98
CA ARG A 703 -9.85 20.43 -6.71
C ARG A 703 -9.23 19.89 -7.98
N TYR A 704 -9.49 18.61 -8.27
CA TYR A 704 -9.04 18.03 -9.52
C TYR A 704 -9.86 18.62 -10.67
N LEU A 705 -9.20 19.31 -11.60
CA LEU A 705 -9.84 19.84 -12.80
C LEU A 705 -9.61 18.87 -13.96
N PRO A 706 -10.65 18.48 -14.72
CA PRO A 706 -10.45 17.70 -15.94
C PRO A 706 -9.50 18.43 -16.91
N LYS A 707 -8.77 17.66 -17.72
CA LYS A 707 -7.82 18.16 -18.75
C LYS A 707 -8.44 19.26 -19.61
N SER A 708 -9.72 19.10 -19.95
CA SER A 708 -10.52 20.03 -20.76
C SER A 708 -10.72 21.44 -20.16
N TYR A 709 -10.46 21.65 -18.86
CA TYR A 709 -10.72 22.94 -18.18
C TYR A 709 -9.49 23.78 -17.88
N SER A 710 -8.35 23.15 -17.64
CA SER A 710 -7.23 23.81 -16.95
C SER A 710 -5.89 23.66 -17.63
N GLY A 711 -5.79 22.83 -18.68
CA GLY A 711 -4.49 22.42 -19.22
C GLY A 711 -3.63 21.66 -18.21
N SER A 712 -4.23 21.25 -17.07
CA SER A 712 -3.58 20.57 -15.96
C SER A 712 -3.15 19.15 -16.38
N PRO A 713 -2.02 18.63 -15.87
CA PRO A 713 -1.50 17.32 -16.22
C PRO A 713 -2.38 16.21 -15.65
N TYR A 714 -3.47 15.89 -16.34
CA TYR A 714 -4.17 14.62 -16.16
C TYR A 714 -3.41 13.52 -16.93
N PRO A 715 -3.25 12.31 -16.34
CA PRO A 715 -3.59 11.87 -14.99
C PRO A 715 -2.65 12.34 -13.89
N PHE A 716 -3.20 12.44 -12.68
CA PHE A 716 -2.47 12.75 -11.46
C PHE A 716 -2.27 11.49 -10.64
N TRP A 717 -1.08 10.91 -10.73
CA TRP A 717 -0.73 9.74 -9.95
C TRP A 717 -0.27 10.14 -8.55
N PRO A 718 -0.84 9.57 -7.48
CA PRO A 718 -0.27 9.74 -6.16
C PRO A 718 1.16 9.16 -6.13
N PRO A 719 2.10 9.75 -5.37
CA PRO A 719 3.49 9.27 -5.32
C PRO A 719 3.53 7.80 -4.91
N GLU A 720 4.51 7.05 -5.41
CA GLU A 720 4.62 5.61 -5.13
C GLU A 720 4.65 5.31 -3.63
N ARG A 721 5.38 6.12 -2.86
CA ARG A 721 5.37 6.05 -1.40
C ARG A 721 4.56 7.21 -0.81
N MET A 722 3.65 6.90 0.10
CA MET A 722 2.81 7.91 0.74
C MET A 722 3.61 8.93 1.57
N ALA A 723 4.80 8.56 2.05
CA ALA A 723 5.71 9.48 2.71
C ALA A 723 6.24 10.62 1.81
N PHE A 724 6.12 10.49 0.48
CA PHE A 724 6.53 11.52 -0.48
C PHE A 724 5.38 12.41 -0.95
N TRP A 725 4.22 12.35 -0.30
CA TRP A 725 3.11 13.26 -0.59
C TRP A 725 3.52 14.71 -0.28
N THR A 726 3.24 15.64 -1.19
CA THR A 726 3.65 17.05 -1.06
C THR A 726 2.47 18.00 -1.22
N MET A 727 2.62 19.23 -0.74
CA MET A 727 1.63 20.30 -0.93
C MET A 727 1.40 20.64 -2.39
N ALA A 728 2.30 20.34 -3.32
CA ALA A 728 2.07 20.69 -4.72
C ALA A 728 1.12 19.71 -5.44
N THR A 729 0.81 18.56 -4.82
CA THR A 729 0.20 17.39 -5.48
C THR A 729 -0.82 16.68 -4.60
N ASP A 730 -1.83 17.41 -4.11
CA ASP A 730 -2.93 16.84 -3.29
C ASP A 730 -4.31 17.08 -3.93
N TYR A 731 -4.88 16.02 -4.52
CA TYR A 731 -6.16 16.01 -5.22
C TYR A 731 -7.11 14.87 -4.80
N LEU A 732 -6.67 13.94 -3.94
CA LEU A 732 -7.39 12.70 -3.63
C LEU A 732 -7.33 12.38 -2.12
N SER A 733 -8.44 11.86 -1.58
CA SER A 733 -8.51 11.18 -0.29
C SER A 733 -7.94 9.78 -0.39
N HIS A 734 -6.96 9.46 0.45
CA HIS A 734 -6.52 8.08 0.66
C HIS A 734 -7.24 7.46 1.86
N ILE A 735 -7.62 6.19 1.75
CA ILE A 735 -8.14 5.41 2.87
C ILE A 735 -6.93 4.82 3.68
N GLN A 736 -6.50 5.45 4.79
CA GLN A 736 -5.43 5.05 5.74
C GLN A 736 -5.76 5.11 7.26
N ARG A 737 -5.03 4.32 8.09
CA ARG A 737 -4.85 4.49 9.56
C ARG A 737 -3.66 5.41 9.92
N VAL A 738 -3.88 6.37 10.84
CA VAL A 738 -2.82 7.21 11.43
C VAL A 738 -2.31 6.57 12.74
N PRO A 739 -1.02 6.18 12.85
CA PRO A 739 -0.46 5.72 14.11
C PRO A 739 -0.44 6.86 15.14
N GLY A 740 -1.19 6.72 16.24
CA GLY A 740 -1.14 7.65 17.38
C GLY A 740 -2.20 8.76 17.40
N ALA A 741 -3.19 8.74 16.51
CA ALA A 741 -4.37 9.60 16.68
C ALA A 741 -5.18 9.14 17.91
N PRO A 742 -5.67 10.05 18.78
CA PRO A 742 -6.45 9.70 19.95
C PRO A 742 -7.69 8.86 19.57
N ASN A 743 -7.97 7.82 20.37
CA ASN A 743 -8.97 6.77 20.13
C ASN A 743 -10.46 7.19 20.21
N ASP A 744 -10.78 8.48 20.06
CA ASP A 744 -12.08 9.00 20.51
C ASP A 744 -13.09 9.29 19.38
N GLY A 745 -13.01 8.61 18.23
CA GLY A 745 -14.01 8.75 17.15
C GLY A 745 -13.80 7.87 15.91
N PRO A 746 -14.79 7.83 14.98
CA PRO A 746 -14.67 7.13 13.71
C PRO A 746 -13.48 7.70 12.96
N HIS A 747 -12.48 6.86 12.69
CA HIS A 747 -11.28 7.34 12.04
C HIS A 747 -11.64 7.78 10.61
N PRO A 748 -11.52 9.08 10.28
CA PRO A 748 -12.07 9.63 9.06
C PRO A 748 -11.44 9.05 7.79
N TYR A 749 -10.30 8.36 7.92
CA TYR A 749 -9.51 7.92 6.80
C TYR A 749 -9.38 6.41 6.67
N GLN A 750 -9.84 5.52 7.55
CA GLN A 750 -9.65 4.07 7.35
C GLN A 750 -10.94 3.36 6.92
N TRP A 751 -10.85 2.14 6.39
CA TRP A 751 -12.00 1.26 6.23
C TRP A 751 -12.76 1.14 7.56
N ASP A 752 -14.06 1.37 7.54
CA ASP A 752 -14.87 1.39 8.77
C ASP A 752 -15.14 -0.02 9.28
N SER A 753 -15.19 -1.01 8.39
CA SER A 753 -15.31 -2.40 8.79
C SER A 753 -14.88 -3.39 7.71
N GLU A 754 -14.62 -4.60 8.18
CA GLU A 754 -14.34 -5.81 7.40
C GLU A 754 -15.49 -6.81 7.59
N LYS A 755 -15.72 -7.64 6.58
CA LYS A 755 -16.76 -8.67 6.64
C LYS A 755 -16.34 -9.77 7.61
N PRO A 756 -17.13 -10.07 8.66
CA PRO A 756 -16.80 -11.15 9.57
C PRO A 756 -16.77 -12.51 8.86
N GLY A 757 -15.82 -13.35 9.25
CA GLY A 757 -15.67 -14.70 8.70
C GLY A 757 -14.86 -14.79 7.40
N VAL A 758 -14.34 -13.68 6.88
CA VAL A 758 -13.29 -13.70 5.85
C VAL A 758 -11.96 -14.07 6.55
N SER A 759 -11.24 -15.05 6.01
CA SER A 759 -9.98 -15.54 6.59
C SER A 759 -8.88 -14.47 6.50
N GLN A 760 -8.22 -14.17 7.62
CA GLN A 760 -7.09 -13.23 7.66
C GLN A 760 -5.88 -13.67 6.82
N LEU A 761 -5.75 -14.98 6.52
CA LEU A 761 -4.73 -15.48 5.61
C LEU A 761 -5.00 -15.05 4.15
N VAL A 762 -6.24 -14.72 3.84
CA VAL A 762 -6.73 -14.42 2.48
C VAL A 762 -6.90 -12.92 2.26
N PHE A 763 -7.24 -12.20 3.32
CA PHE A 763 -7.59 -10.79 3.31
C PHE A 763 -7.20 -10.15 4.64
N ASP A 764 -6.47 -9.04 4.61
CA ASP A 764 -6.14 -8.27 5.81
C ASP A 764 -6.14 -6.77 5.50
N ILE A 765 -6.49 -5.93 6.47
CA ILE A 765 -6.35 -4.49 6.36
C ILE A 765 -5.11 -4.07 7.14
N LEU A 766 -4.13 -3.55 6.41
CA LEU A 766 -2.85 -3.15 6.98
C LEU A 766 -2.97 -1.86 7.79
N ASN A 767 -1.92 -1.58 8.56
CA ASN A 767 -1.85 -0.40 9.42
C ASN A 767 -1.85 0.94 8.67
N ASP A 768 -1.67 0.93 7.36
CA ASP A 768 -1.75 2.10 6.49
C ASP A 768 -3.08 2.15 5.72
N GLY A 769 -4.06 1.31 6.07
CA GLY A 769 -5.38 1.17 5.43
C GLY A 769 -5.36 0.53 4.05
N SER A 770 -4.18 0.13 3.55
CA SER A 770 -4.10 -0.71 2.37
C SER A 770 -4.71 -2.08 2.67
N VAL A 771 -5.28 -2.68 1.63
CA VAL A 771 -5.88 -4.01 1.72
C VAL A 771 -4.92 -5.02 1.14
N GLN A 772 -4.53 -5.98 1.96
CA GLN A 772 -3.76 -7.14 1.53
C GLN A 772 -4.71 -8.25 1.09
N THR A 773 -4.53 -8.79 -0.12
CA THR A 773 -5.29 -9.96 -0.60
C THR A 773 -4.35 -11.02 -1.18
N SER A 774 -4.53 -12.28 -0.81
CA SER A 774 -3.73 -13.40 -1.34
C SER A 774 -4.53 -14.37 -2.20
N SER A 775 -5.88 -14.31 -2.20
CA SER A 775 -6.70 -15.28 -2.96
C SER A 775 -6.61 -15.17 -4.49
N ILE A 776 -6.19 -14.02 -5.03
CA ILE A 776 -6.06 -13.83 -6.47
C ILE A 776 -4.75 -13.10 -6.76
N SER A 777 -3.69 -13.84 -7.07
CA SER A 777 -2.43 -13.27 -7.57
C SER A 777 -2.15 -13.79 -8.97
N SER A 778 -1.35 -13.05 -9.74
CA SER A 778 -0.87 -13.53 -11.03
C SER A 778 -0.13 -14.87 -10.87
N PHE A 779 -0.26 -15.76 -11.85
CA PHE A 779 0.47 -17.02 -11.85
C PHE A 779 1.97 -16.78 -11.84
N ASP A 780 2.72 -17.76 -11.35
CA ASP A 780 4.16 -17.76 -11.57
C ASP A 780 4.40 -18.10 -13.07
N PRO A 781 5.23 -17.34 -13.80
CA PRO A 781 5.51 -17.58 -15.22
C PRO A 781 5.98 -19.01 -15.53
N ALA A 782 6.59 -19.70 -14.56
CA ALA A 782 7.02 -21.07 -14.77
C ALA A 782 5.89 -22.10 -14.71
N LEU A 783 4.73 -21.73 -14.13
CA LEU A 783 3.55 -22.58 -14.08
C LEU A 783 2.59 -22.30 -15.24
N SER A 784 2.63 -21.08 -15.79
CA SER A 784 1.89 -20.70 -17.00
C SER A 784 2.73 -19.70 -17.81
N PRO A 785 3.09 -20.01 -19.06
CA PRO A 785 3.97 -19.16 -19.85
C PRO A 785 3.29 -17.90 -20.39
N THR A 786 1.99 -17.69 -20.15
CA THR A 786 1.22 -16.53 -20.65
C THR A 786 0.17 -16.08 -19.65
N TYR A 787 0.10 -14.79 -19.40
CA TYR A 787 -0.92 -14.11 -18.60
C TYR A 787 -1.90 -13.38 -19.52
N ARG A 788 -2.98 -14.05 -19.92
CA ARG A 788 -3.98 -13.52 -20.87
C ARG A 788 -5.31 -13.21 -20.23
N GLN A 789 -5.27 -12.65 -19.03
CA GLN A 789 -6.46 -12.41 -18.22
C GLN A 789 -6.89 -10.95 -18.31
N HIS A 790 -8.17 -10.71 -18.10
CA HIS A 790 -8.67 -9.37 -17.88
C HIS A 790 -8.15 -8.85 -16.55
N GLU A 791 -7.47 -7.72 -16.58
CA GLU A 791 -6.83 -7.21 -15.37
C GLU A 791 -7.60 -6.05 -14.74
N VAL A 792 -8.14 -5.19 -15.58
CA VAL A 792 -8.73 -3.91 -15.21
C VAL A 792 -10.06 -3.77 -15.91
N GLY A 793 -11.08 -3.37 -15.16
CA GLY A 793 -12.39 -3.08 -15.73
C GLY A 793 -13.12 -1.96 -15.01
N MET A 794 -14.18 -1.48 -15.64
CA MET A 794 -15.10 -0.49 -15.09
C MET A 794 -16.49 -1.12 -15.01
N HIS A 795 -17.12 -1.12 -13.84
CA HIS A 795 -18.37 -1.87 -13.63
C HIS A 795 -19.52 -0.98 -13.19
N GLY A 796 -20.75 -1.40 -13.51
CA GLY A 796 -21.98 -0.82 -13.03
C GLY A 796 -22.94 -1.88 -12.50
N PHE A 797 -23.68 -1.52 -11.45
CA PHE A 797 -24.76 -2.30 -10.87
C PHE A 797 -26.04 -1.48 -10.80
N GLY A 798 -27.15 -2.20 -10.83
CA GLY A 798 -28.46 -1.68 -10.44
C GLY A 798 -29.42 -1.48 -11.60
N ASP A 799 -30.47 -0.69 -11.36
CA ASP A 799 -31.53 -0.41 -12.35
C ASP A 799 -31.08 0.58 -13.43
N ILE A 800 -30.14 0.14 -14.28
CA ILE A 800 -29.59 0.91 -15.39
C ILE A 800 -30.44 0.65 -16.64
N TRP A 801 -31.22 1.67 -17.03
CA TRP A 801 -32.12 1.59 -18.17
C TRP A 801 -32.37 2.96 -18.81
N ASN A 802 -32.22 3.02 -20.13
CA ASN A 802 -32.51 4.21 -20.92
C ASN A 802 -33.97 4.20 -21.44
N THR A 803 -34.93 4.68 -20.64
CA THR A 803 -36.31 5.00 -21.12
C THR A 803 -36.63 6.48 -20.95
N SER A 804 -36.92 7.13 -22.08
CA SER A 804 -37.52 8.46 -22.27
C SER A 804 -37.60 9.36 -21.02
N GLY A 805 -36.55 10.15 -20.78
CA GLY A 805 -36.57 11.34 -19.92
C GLY A 805 -35.70 11.28 -18.65
N ASP A 806 -35.57 10.10 -18.03
CA ASP A 806 -34.71 9.89 -16.86
C ASP A 806 -33.46 9.10 -17.28
N TYR A 807 -32.32 9.78 -17.47
CA TYR A 807 -31.05 9.12 -17.79
C TYR A 807 -30.54 8.30 -16.59
N ARG A 808 -30.91 7.01 -16.53
CA ARG A 808 -30.35 6.01 -15.59
C ARG A 808 -29.22 5.25 -16.28
N VAL A 809 -28.10 5.94 -16.49
CA VAL A 809 -26.89 5.40 -17.12
C VAL A 809 -25.73 5.47 -16.14
N VAL A 810 -24.76 4.58 -16.31
CA VAL A 810 -23.44 4.68 -15.67
C VAL A 810 -22.43 5.04 -16.74
N GLY A 811 -21.65 6.08 -16.48
CA GLY A 811 -20.61 6.57 -17.35
C GLY A 811 -19.26 6.59 -16.64
N PHE A 812 -18.20 6.40 -17.42
CA PHE A 812 -16.82 6.54 -16.98
C PHE A 812 -16.12 7.51 -17.90
N ALA A 813 -15.65 8.62 -17.34
CA ALA A 813 -14.78 9.57 -18.04
C ALA A 813 -13.35 9.47 -17.54
N ASP A 814 -12.42 10.14 -18.23
CA ASP A 814 -11.02 10.26 -17.83
C ASP A 814 -10.49 8.93 -17.29
N PHE A 815 -10.45 7.91 -18.14
CA PHE A 815 -9.78 6.66 -17.81
C PHE A 815 -8.27 6.83 -17.98
N ALA A 816 -7.48 6.28 -17.08
CA ALA A 816 -6.04 6.14 -17.26
C ALA A 816 -5.55 4.85 -16.59
N LEU A 817 -4.58 4.20 -17.22
CA LEU A 817 -3.91 3.01 -16.71
C LEU A 817 -2.40 3.22 -16.76
N LYS A 818 -1.70 2.98 -15.66
CA LYS A 818 -0.25 3.08 -15.57
C LYS A 818 0.32 1.78 -15.04
N PHE A 819 1.16 1.10 -15.83
CA PHE A 819 1.92 -0.05 -15.32
C PHE A 819 3.13 0.43 -14.52
N VAL A 820 3.38 -0.21 -13.39
CA VAL A 820 4.39 0.19 -12.40
C VAL A 820 5.35 -0.97 -12.15
N PHE A 821 6.65 -0.67 -12.18
CA PHE A 821 7.70 -1.64 -11.90
C PHE A 821 8.34 -1.31 -10.55
N GLU A 822 7.78 -1.86 -9.47
CA GLU A 822 8.29 -1.62 -8.11
C GLU A 822 9.63 -2.31 -7.84
N ASP A 823 9.98 -3.29 -8.67
CA ASP A 823 11.17 -4.12 -8.51
C ASP A 823 12.24 -3.76 -9.55
N ALA A 824 12.69 -2.50 -9.50
CA ALA A 824 13.93 -2.07 -10.12
C ALA A 824 15.16 -2.90 -9.67
N LYS A 825 15.01 -3.79 -8.67
CA LYS A 825 16.04 -4.77 -8.28
C LYS A 825 16.39 -5.76 -9.39
N LEU A 826 15.46 -6.04 -10.32
CA LEU A 826 15.73 -6.80 -11.55
C LEU A 826 16.40 -5.95 -12.65
N TYR A 827 16.55 -4.64 -12.40
CA TYR A 827 17.01 -3.60 -13.33
C TYR A 827 18.07 -2.69 -12.66
N GLY A 828 19.09 -3.30 -12.05
CA GLY A 828 20.28 -2.59 -11.56
C GLY A 828 20.34 -2.33 -10.06
N GLY A 829 20.14 -3.35 -9.22
CA GLY A 829 20.19 -3.25 -7.75
C GLY A 829 21.23 -4.17 -7.09
N PHE A 830 21.41 -4.00 -5.77
CA PHE A 830 22.25 -4.88 -4.95
C PHE A 830 21.59 -6.27 -4.84
N LEU A 831 22.37 -7.32 -5.03
CA LEU A 831 21.95 -8.71 -4.84
C LEU A 831 22.11 -9.14 -3.37
N GLU A 832 21.89 -10.43 -3.09
CA GLU A 832 22.13 -10.99 -1.76
C GLU A 832 23.58 -10.75 -1.33
N ALA A 833 23.79 -10.32 -0.08
CA ALA A 833 25.10 -9.96 0.44
C ALA A 833 25.65 -11.04 1.37
N PHE A 834 26.95 -11.31 1.27
CA PHE A 834 27.69 -12.03 2.29
C PHE A 834 28.17 -11.02 3.35
N VAL A 835 27.89 -11.30 4.63
CA VAL A 835 28.18 -10.38 5.75
C VAL A 835 29.33 -10.93 6.59
N GLN A 836 30.33 -10.08 6.85
CA GLN A 836 31.46 -10.37 7.72
C GLN A 836 31.55 -9.40 8.91
#